data_AF-A0A399HNU8-F1
#
_entry.id   AF-A0A399HNU8-F1
#
_cell.length_a   1.000
_cell.length_b   1.000
_cell.length_c   1.000
_cell.angle_alpha   90.00
_cell.angle_beta   90.00
_cell.angle_gamma   90.00
#
_symmetry.space_group_name_H-M   'P 1'
#
loop_
_entity.id
_entity.type
_entity.pdbx_description
1 polymer ?
#
loop_
_entity_poly.entity_id
_entity_poly.type
_entity_poly.pdbx_seq_one_letter_code
_entity_poly.pdbx_strand_id
1 'polypeptide(L)'
;MPGRRPNFVFFIPDQLRADAIGAFGNPYVQTPHLDALAARGTRFDNAYVQHPVCSPSRASFLTGWYPHTAGHRTLTHLIGPDEPNLLRSLKEGGYRVVWPGLRGDTFAPGVTELSVDEHGFGVLPTVMPTLPRIDSWPGGEESARLYYRGREDTDDTRIDSDEATIRTALQWLENPPDQPWALFVPLIAPHCPFGIEDPWFSLHDRDLMPAPVPAADDPDREPAYMRAIRERFGIEGTSPAMWREITATYYGMISRMDDQLGRVMAAVDAAGPREETVTLFFADHGEYLGDHGLVEKWPSAMHSCITRDPLVISGGGLPGGQHTDAMVELLDIVPTVLELAGLEATHRHFGRSLLPVIDDPEAEHREYAFTEGGFSSEEEPRFEYGGFPYDLKSALQHENPELVGRAVAVRDKQWCYVWRLYEEPELYHRPTDPGERANLAGRGEHAAVEARMQQALLRWLADTSDVIPAEPHPRYPRVDLPVPGGQPRQDGTVERASEHLDRVFAHLRSTCGAPAAPDRVTGARPRRPPTAPRSLDAAHNPAGEGLRGPARPVEESMNAVIPVPATTVASAGEPLADGSWHIRSDTELRPEADTLRELLAPHLGSRLLPPGSTPKGYVLRLTSSQAPLAHGRPAVGVPPAGEDQPVDESYEVHVGADGITCRAHTATGAFRAGVTAAQLLITRDELQPQRLCDAPHFAWRGLMLDPARTFLDCSELRRLIDLAALYKLNVVHLHLTDNEGWRLQIPALPGLTPPAADDAERTYYTLAEYRDLQAYAARRHITVVPEIDLPGHCATLRAAVPGLPDAPAPEGLAGRYPYVPPLDLTDDRTREVVAVVLADVCAATDGPFVHIGGDEAFGATEQSLAASVRELLALVGRFGKRPLAWQEASRAGVEPGDVLQHWVDVEMMDLPSTPGELADRPELLAAGHTLERIHALKRFFGPSDHDVERILTGDGRVLLSPQSHLYLDRPYAAEVTPADCPPEQAGLGFPNYRPGSTRCAASWNPLGHAIPEDRIAGVEVTLFAERMRGIDDITTLLLPRLAPVAEAAWTGAAPDWPQHRERLARHEVWWRERGLAYFPDSEIPWH
;
A
#
# COMPACT_ATOMS: atom_id res chain seq x y z
N MET A 1 31.07 4.90 -36.24
CA MET A 1 30.42 5.71 -37.30
C MET A 1 30.98 7.12 -37.32
N PRO A 2 31.53 7.65 -38.44
CA PRO A 2 31.99 9.03 -38.47
C PRO A 2 30.83 9.99 -38.75
N GLY A 3 30.30 10.60 -37.67
CA GLY A 3 29.76 11.97 -37.71
C GLY A 3 28.24 12.18 -37.59
N ARG A 4 27.39 11.15 -37.63
CA ARG A 4 25.93 11.31 -37.48
C ARG A 4 25.34 10.27 -36.53
N ARG A 5 24.46 10.72 -35.63
CA ARG A 5 23.74 9.89 -34.65
C ARG A 5 22.65 9.08 -35.37
N PRO A 6 22.52 7.75 -35.14
CA PRO A 6 21.51 6.94 -35.81
C PRO A 6 20.12 7.17 -35.20
N ASN A 7 19.08 6.83 -35.95
CA ASN A 7 17.72 6.68 -35.46
C ASN A 7 17.52 5.29 -34.85
N PHE A 8 16.51 5.12 -34.00
CA PHE A 8 16.19 3.85 -33.36
C PHE A 8 14.76 3.40 -33.63
N VAL A 9 14.58 2.10 -33.89
CA VAL A 9 13.28 1.43 -33.84
C VAL A 9 13.38 0.32 -32.81
N PHE A 10 12.60 0.42 -31.75
CA PHE A 10 12.41 -0.65 -30.78
C PHE A 10 11.11 -1.36 -31.13
N PHE A 11 11.18 -2.62 -31.57
CA PHE A 11 10.00 -3.42 -31.87
C PHE A 11 9.89 -4.53 -30.83
N ILE A 12 8.92 -4.39 -29.92
CA ILE A 12 8.87 -5.16 -28.67
C ILE A 12 7.53 -5.90 -28.56
N PRO A 13 7.42 -7.13 -29.09
CA PRO A 13 6.30 -8.00 -28.78
C PRO A 13 6.32 -8.46 -27.32
N ASP A 14 5.15 -8.87 -26.83
CA ASP A 14 4.93 -9.29 -25.45
C ASP A 14 4.75 -10.80 -25.37
N GLN A 15 5.40 -11.45 -24.39
CA GLN A 15 5.37 -12.91 -24.22
C GLN A 15 5.88 -13.73 -25.42
N LEU A 16 6.89 -13.26 -26.17
CA LEU A 16 7.44 -13.99 -27.33
C LEU A 16 8.59 -14.93 -26.94
N ARG A 17 8.42 -16.22 -27.19
CA ARG A 17 9.48 -17.22 -26.96
C ARG A 17 10.56 -17.14 -28.04
N ALA A 18 11.83 -17.22 -27.62
CA ALA A 18 12.94 -17.31 -28.56
C ALA A 18 12.90 -18.57 -29.45
N ASP A 19 12.46 -19.72 -28.93
CA ASP A 19 12.31 -20.95 -29.73
C ASP A 19 11.04 -20.99 -30.59
N ALA A 20 10.22 -19.93 -30.61
CA ALA A 20 9.03 -19.80 -31.46
C ALA A 20 9.28 -18.93 -32.70
N ILE A 21 10.52 -18.87 -33.20
CA ILE A 21 10.94 -18.04 -34.34
C ILE A 21 11.81 -18.85 -35.31
N GLY A 22 11.60 -18.67 -36.62
CA GLY A 22 12.35 -19.34 -37.69
C GLY A 22 13.86 -19.13 -37.58
N ALA A 23 14.28 -17.88 -37.46
CA ALA A 23 15.68 -17.48 -37.28
C ALA A 23 16.34 -18.09 -36.04
N PHE A 24 15.59 -18.54 -35.04
CA PHE A 24 16.11 -19.17 -33.83
C PHE A 24 15.97 -20.70 -33.86
N GLY A 25 15.71 -21.27 -35.03
CA GLY A 25 15.76 -22.70 -35.30
C GLY A 25 14.41 -23.40 -35.30
N ASN A 26 13.28 -22.68 -35.23
CA ASN A 26 11.95 -23.28 -35.30
C ASN A 26 11.55 -23.54 -36.76
N PRO A 27 11.37 -24.80 -37.20
CA PRO A 27 11.05 -25.10 -38.60
C PRO A 27 9.55 -25.01 -38.94
N TYR A 28 8.70 -24.72 -37.96
CA TYR A 28 7.24 -24.82 -38.08
C TYR A 28 6.56 -23.46 -38.21
N VAL A 29 7.02 -22.46 -37.45
CA VAL A 29 6.50 -21.09 -37.48
C VAL A 29 6.98 -20.37 -38.75
N GLN A 30 6.16 -19.46 -39.27
CA GLN A 30 6.52 -18.64 -40.43
C GLN A 30 6.77 -17.20 -39.98
N THR A 31 8.04 -16.79 -39.97
CA THR A 31 8.51 -15.46 -39.59
C THR A 31 9.44 -14.84 -40.65
N PRO A 32 9.02 -14.77 -41.94
CA PRO A 32 9.91 -14.35 -43.03
C PRO A 32 10.52 -12.95 -42.84
N HIS A 33 9.85 -12.02 -42.18
CA HIS A 33 10.35 -10.65 -42.00
C HIS A 33 11.38 -10.55 -40.87
N LEU A 34 11.16 -11.24 -39.76
CA LEU A 34 12.10 -11.38 -38.66
C LEU A 34 13.31 -12.22 -39.09
N ASP A 35 13.11 -13.26 -39.88
CA ASP A 35 14.20 -14.04 -40.48
C ASP A 35 15.07 -13.16 -41.39
N ALA A 36 14.43 -12.28 -42.18
CA ALA A 36 15.13 -11.30 -42.99
C ALA A 36 15.81 -10.18 -42.15
N LEU A 37 15.28 -9.84 -40.97
CA LEU A 37 15.91 -8.93 -40.01
C LEU A 37 17.14 -9.57 -39.36
N ALA A 38 17.04 -10.83 -38.94
CA ALA A 38 18.15 -11.59 -38.38
C ALA A 38 19.26 -11.83 -39.41
N ALA A 39 18.90 -12.20 -40.64
CA ALA A 39 19.86 -12.44 -41.73
C ALA A 39 20.65 -11.20 -42.15
N ARG A 40 20.21 -10.00 -41.78
CA ARG A 40 20.92 -8.73 -42.05
C ARG A 40 21.48 -8.06 -40.78
N GLY A 41 21.29 -8.67 -39.62
CA GLY A 41 21.73 -8.17 -38.32
C GLY A 41 22.61 -9.16 -37.58
N THR A 42 22.74 -8.95 -36.28
CA THR A 42 23.33 -9.88 -35.34
C THR A 42 22.24 -10.51 -34.49
N ARG A 43 22.14 -11.84 -34.52
CA ARG A 43 21.25 -12.66 -33.67
C ARG A 43 22.00 -13.09 -32.40
N PHE A 44 21.38 -12.97 -31.24
CA PHE A 44 21.98 -13.35 -29.95
C PHE A 44 21.36 -14.64 -29.43
N ASP A 45 22.11 -15.73 -29.43
CA ASP A 45 21.57 -17.07 -29.12
C ASP A 45 21.32 -17.29 -27.61
N ASN A 46 21.98 -16.50 -26.75
CA ASN A 46 21.93 -16.59 -25.29
C ASN A 46 21.56 -15.26 -24.63
N ALA A 47 20.47 -14.63 -25.09
CA ALA A 47 19.89 -13.44 -24.46
C ALA A 47 18.85 -13.80 -23.38
N TYR A 48 18.93 -13.15 -22.22
CA TYR A 48 18.06 -13.42 -21.09
C TYR A 48 17.41 -12.17 -20.50
N VAL A 49 16.13 -12.31 -20.18
CA VAL A 49 15.33 -11.28 -19.50
C VAL A 49 15.64 -11.24 -18.01
N GLN A 50 15.37 -10.11 -17.36
CA GLN A 50 15.67 -9.92 -15.94
C GLN A 50 14.50 -10.30 -15.04
N HIS A 51 13.29 -10.45 -15.60
CA HIS A 51 12.11 -10.93 -14.87
C HIS A 51 11.14 -11.70 -15.79
N PRO A 52 10.46 -12.77 -15.31
CA PRO A 52 9.52 -13.56 -16.12
C PRO A 52 8.14 -12.89 -16.33
N VAL A 53 8.01 -11.60 -16.01
CA VAL A 53 6.74 -10.84 -16.08
C VAL A 53 7.02 -9.47 -16.70
N CYS A 54 6.09 -9.00 -17.54
CA CYS A 54 6.24 -7.84 -18.42
C CYS A 54 6.71 -6.56 -17.70
N SER A 55 5.94 -6.00 -16.76
CA SER A 55 6.27 -4.69 -16.15
C SER A 55 7.66 -4.65 -15.48
N PRO A 56 8.02 -5.62 -14.61
CA PRO A 56 9.37 -5.72 -14.06
C PRO A 56 10.48 -5.87 -15.12
N SER A 57 10.25 -6.70 -16.14
CA SER A 57 11.25 -6.93 -17.19
C SER A 57 11.50 -5.68 -18.03
N ARG A 58 10.42 -4.96 -18.38
CA ARG A 58 10.47 -3.67 -19.06
C ARG A 58 11.14 -2.60 -18.22
N ALA A 59 10.86 -2.56 -16.92
CA ALA A 59 11.54 -1.66 -16.01
C ALA A 59 13.06 -1.90 -16.04
N SER A 60 13.48 -3.17 -16.04
CA SER A 60 14.89 -3.55 -16.13
C SER A 60 15.58 -3.11 -17.41
N PHE A 61 15.03 -3.40 -18.59
CA PHE A 61 15.72 -3.04 -19.84
C PHE A 61 15.63 -1.54 -20.17
N LEU A 62 14.72 -0.78 -19.53
CA LEU A 62 14.64 0.67 -19.67
C LEU A 62 15.57 1.40 -18.71
N THR A 63 15.75 0.90 -17.49
CA THR A 63 16.64 1.51 -16.48
C THR A 63 18.07 0.97 -16.57
N GLY A 64 18.25 -0.25 -17.07
CA GLY A 64 19.52 -0.97 -16.95
C GLY A 64 19.79 -1.49 -15.53
N TRP A 65 18.75 -1.53 -14.68
CA TRP A 65 18.78 -2.08 -13.32
C TRP A 65 18.21 -3.50 -13.27
N TYR A 66 18.63 -4.28 -12.28
CA TYR A 66 17.92 -5.51 -11.95
C TYR A 66 16.69 -5.18 -11.08
N PRO A 67 15.62 -5.99 -11.10
CA PRO A 67 14.40 -5.71 -10.33
C PRO A 67 14.65 -5.40 -8.85
N HIS A 68 15.60 -6.08 -8.19
CA HIS A 68 15.92 -5.84 -6.78
C HIS A 68 16.56 -4.49 -6.47
N THR A 69 17.18 -3.82 -7.45
CA THR A 69 17.91 -2.57 -7.21
C THR A 69 16.98 -1.45 -6.73
N ALA A 70 15.75 -1.39 -7.26
CA ALA A 70 14.73 -0.39 -6.90
C ALA A 70 13.36 -1.00 -6.53
N GLY A 71 13.26 -2.34 -6.50
CA GLY A 71 12.06 -3.05 -6.07
C GLY A 71 10.98 -3.24 -7.15
N HIS A 72 11.28 -3.01 -8.43
CA HIS A 72 10.33 -3.20 -9.55
C HIS A 72 10.02 -4.68 -9.80
N ARG A 73 9.23 -5.29 -8.91
CA ARG A 73 8.86 -6.73 -8.96
C ARG A 73 7.39 -6.97 -9.26
N THR A 74 6.53 -5.98 -9.06
CA THR A 74 5.07 -6.11 -9.23
C THR A 74 4.61 -5.42 -10.51
N LEU A 75 3.34 -5.63 -10.90
CA LEU A 75 2.69 -4.89 -11.98
C LEU A 75 2.33 -3.44 -11.59
N THR A 76 2.56 -3.04 -10.34
CA THR A 76 2.11 -1.77 -9.77
C THR A 76 3.24 -0.91 -9.20
N HIS A 77 4.43 -1.49 -8.96
CA HIS A 77 5.63 -0.76 -8.54
C HIS A 77 6.48 -0.40 -9.77
N LEU A 78 5.97 0.57 -10.52
CA LEU A 78 6.49 1.02 -11.82
C LEU A 78 7.65 2.02 -11.68
N ILE A 79 8.30 2.38 -12.80
CA ILE A 79 9.36 3.41 -12.81
C ILE A 79 8.76 4.75 -12.41
N GLY A 80 9.37 5.42 -11.43
CA GLY A 80 8.94 6.72 -10.90
C GLY A 80 9.53 7.95 -11.61
N PRO A 81 8.99 9.18 -11.40
CA PRO A 81 9.49 10.42 -12.01
C PRO A 81 10.96 10.76 -11.74
N ASP A 82 11.47 10.35 -10.59
CA ASP A 82 12.86 10.59 -10.17
C ASP A 82 13.83 9.51 -10.69
N GLU A 83 13.31 8.45 -11.32
CA GLU A 83 14.11 7.34 -11.80
C GLU A 83 14.54 7.53 -13.28
N PRO A 84 15.77 7.13 -13.62
CA PRO A 84 16.28 7.26 -14.97
C PRO A 84 15.70 6.18 -15.87
N ASN A 85 15.47 6.51 -17.14
CA ASN A 85 15.14 5.51 -18.15
C ASN A 85 15.74 5.88 -19.52
N LEU A 86 15.88 4.89 -20.37
CA LEU A 86 16.51 5.02 -21.69
C LEU A 86 15.78 6.02 -22.58
N LEU A 87 14.44 6.02 -22.59
CA LEU A 87 13.64 6.90 -23.44
C LEU A 87 13.84 8.37 -23.03
N ARG A 88 13.78 8.66 -21.73
CA ARG A 88 14.12 9.96 -21.16
C ARG A 88 15.55 10.38 -21.51
N SER A 89 16.51 9.48 -21.38
CA SER A 89 17.92 9.76 -21.71
C SER A 89 18.10 10.12 -23.19
N LEU A 90 17.39 9.45 -24.09
CA LEU A 90 17.37 9.78 -25.52
C LEU A 90 16.73 11.16 -25.76
N LYS A 91 15.57 11.43 -25.17
CA LYS A 91 14.84 12.70 -25.28
C LYS A 91 15.71 13.87 -24.81
N GLU A 92 16.27 13.77 -23.60
CA GLU A 92 17.19 14.76 -23.04
C GLU A 92 18.48 14.88 -23.87
N GLY A 93 18.91 13.78 -24.51
CA GLY A 93 20.02 13.72 -25.46
C GLY A 93 19.73 14.36 -26.83
N GLY A 94 18.52 14.88 -27.05
CA GLY A 94 18.10 15.59 -28.27
C GLY A 94 17.44 14.71 -29.33
N TYR A 95 17.04 13.49 -28.99
CA TYR A 95 16.22 12.67 -29.88
C TYR A 95 14.76 13.09 -29.84
N ARG A 96 14.05 12.97 -30.97
CA ARG A 96 12.58 12.93 -30.96
C ARG A 96 12.12 11.52 -30.59
N VAL A 97 11.51 11.34 -29.42
CA VAL A 97 11.09 10.01 -28.93
C VAL A 97 9.58 9.85 -29.07
N VAL A 98 9.17 8.78 -29.76
CA VAL A 98 7.77 8.54 -30.17
C VAL A 98 7.32 7.16 -29.73
N TRP A 99 6.18 7.09 -29.07
CA TRP A 99 5.56 5.87 -28.56
C TRP A 99 4.15 5.72 -29.15
N PRO A 100 3.99 5.09 -30.33
CA PRO A 100 2.68 4.76 -30.87
C PRO A 100 1.95 3.75 -29.99
N GLY A 101 0.68 4.02 -29.69
CA GLY A 101 -0.19 3.16 -28.88
C GLY A 101 -0.07 3.37 -27.37
N LEU A 102 -0.68 2.46 -26.60
CA LEU A 102 -0.82 2.56 -25.14
C LEU A 102 -0.24 1.37 -24.37
N ARG A 103 0.25 0.31 -25.05
CA ARG A 103 0.94 -0.79 -24.34
C ARG A 103 2.21 -0.22 -23.72
N GLY A 104 2.38 -0.37 -22.41
CA GLY A 104 3.45 0.37 -21.69
C GLY A 104 3.29 0.46 -20.18
N ASP A 105 2.67 -0.55 -19.57
CA ASP A 105 2.53 -0.78 -18.13
C ASP A 105 3.91 -0.91 -17.44
N THR A 106 4.65 0.19 -17.37
CA THR A 106 6.04 0.26 -16.87
C THR A 106 6.37 1.61 -16.24
N PHE A 107 5.57 2.65 -16.51
CA PHE A 107 5.76 4.02 -16.05
C PHE A 107 4.66 4.43 -15.07
N ALA A 108 5.05 4.99 -13.93
CA ALA A 108 4.15 5.65 -13.00
C ALA A 108 3.61 6.98 -13.58
N PRO A 109 2.57 7.60 -12.97
CA PRO A 109 2.03 8.87 -13.44
C PRO A 109 3.10 9.95 -13.65
N GLY A 110 3.04 10.64 -14.79
CA GLY A 110 3.98 11.72 -15.16
C GLY A 110 5.27 11.26 -15.84
N VAL A 111 5.62 9.97 -15.80
CA VAL A 111 6.90 9.48 -16.34
C VAL A 111 6.90 9.40 -17.86
N THR A 112 5.76 9.07 -18.48
CA THR A 112 5.61 9.06 -19.94
C THR A 112 5.93 10.44 -20.52
N GLU A 113 5.38 11.50 -19.94
CA GLU A 113 5.58 12.89 -20.34
C GLU A 113 7.04 13.34 -20.20
N LEU A 114 7.74 12.82 -19.17
CA LEU A 114 9.18 13.04 -18.99
C LEU A 114 10.01 12.26 -20.01
N SER A 115 9.51 11.13 -20.52
CA SER A 115 10.30 10.16 -21.28
C SER A 115 10.11 10.22 -22.79
N VAL A 116 8.97 10.70 -23.28
CA VAL A 116 8.66 10.76 -24.73
C VAL A 116 8.13 12.13 -25.16
N ASP A 117 8.25 12.45 -26.44
CA ASP A 117 7.70 13.68 -27.02
C ASP A 117 6.28 13.48 -27.57
N GLU A 118 6.00 12.28 -28.08
CA GLU A 118 4.73 11.92 -28.72
C GLU A 118 4.29 10.53 -28.24
N HIS A 119 3.03 10.41 -27.81
CA HIS A 119 2.47 9.18 -27.23
C HIS A 119 1.02 8.95 -27.66
N GLY A 120 0.61 7.70 -27.83
CA GLY A 120 -0.76 7.30 -28.07
C GLY A 120 -1.07 6.94 -29.53
N PHE A 121 -2.36 6.87 -29.85
CA PHE A 121 -2.85 6.42 -31.17
C PHE A 121 -3.09 7.61 -32.12
N GLY A 122 -2.41 7.60 -33.28
CA GLY A 122 -2.77 8.45 -34.42
C GLY A 122 -3.90 7.86 -35.26
N VAL A 123 -4.01 6.52 -35.25
CA VAL A 123 -5.14 5.76 -35.77
C VAL A 123 -5.78 5.02 -34.60
N LEU A 124 -7.05 5.31 -34.29
CA LEU A 124 -7.73 4.72 -33.14
C LEU A 124 -8.10 3.25 -33.41
N PRO A 125 -8.00 2.37 -32.40
CA PRO A 125 -8.58 1.02 -32.48
C PRO A 125 -10.11 1.11 -32.59
N THR A 126 -10.72 0.20 -33.36
CA THR A 126 -12.18 0.10 -33.47
C THR A 126 -12.78 -0.86 -32.45
N VAL A 127 -11.92 -1.61 -31.76
CA VAL A 127 -12.30 -2.59 -30.74
C VAL A 127 -11.76 -2.13 -29.39
N MET A 128 -12.64 -2.01 -28.42
CA MET A 128 -12.27 -1.80 -27.02
C MET A 128 -12.21 -3.16 -26.30
N PRO A 129 -11.30 -3.35 -25.33
CA PRO A 129 -11.27 -4.56 -24.52
C PRO A 129 -12.60 -4.73 -23.78
N THR A 130 -13.26 -5.87 -23.94
CA THR A 130 -14.46 -6.23 -23.17
C THR A 130 -14.07 -7.18 -22.05
N LEU A 131 -14.76 -7.10 -20.91
CA LEU A 131 -14.60 -8.09 -19.84
C LEU A 131 -15.07 -9.46 -20.38
N PRO A 132 -14.17 -10.44 -20.52
CA PRO A 132 -14.54 -11.73 -21.09
C PRO A 132 -15.48 -12.45 -20.13
N ARG A 133 -16.51 -13.10 -20.69
CA ARG A 133 -17.40 -13.99 -19.94
C ARG A 133 -17.10 -15.44 -20.33
N ILE A 134 -17.27 -16.39 -19.40
CA ILE A 134 -16.96 -17.80 -19.64
C ILE A 134 -17.77 -18.40 -20.82
N ASP A 135 -18.99 -17.92 -21.06
CA ASP A 135 -19.87 -18.34 -22.16
C ASP A 135 -19.34 -17.94 -23.55
N SER A 136 -18.36 -17.03 -23.62
CA SER A 136 -17.77 -16.57 -24.87
C SER A 136 -16.59 -17.41 -25.38
N TRP A 137 -16.22 -18.49 -24.68
CA TRP A 137 -15.06 -19.34 -25.00
C TRP A 137 -15.50 -20.60 -25.76
N PRO A 138 -14.84 -20.98 -26.87
CA PRO A 138 -15.33 -22.01 -27.80
C PRO A 138 -15.42 -23.42 -27.21
N GLY A 139 -14.65 -23.72 -26.16
CA GLY A 139 -14.71 -24.98 -25.40
C GLY A 139 -15.12 -24.78 -23.94
N GLY A 140 -15.79 -23.67 -23.61
CA GLY A 140 -16.22 -23.37 -22.25
C GLY A 140 -15.06 -23.24 -21.27
N GLU A 141 -15.16 -23.92 -20.12
CA GLU A 141 -14.20 -23.81 -19.02
C GLU A 141 -12.79 -24.30 -19.38
N GLU A 142 -12.64 -25.43 -20.08
CA GLU A 142 -11.33 -25.95 -20.48
C GLU A 142 -10.56 -24.92 -21.33
N SER A 143 -11.21 -24.35 -22.35
CA SER A 143 -10.60 -23.32 -23.19
C SER A 143 -10.29 -22.04 -22.42
N ALA A 144 -11.17 -21.62 -21.49
CA ALA A 144 -10.91 -20.46 -20.65
C ALA A 144 -9.69 -20.64 -19.73
N ARG A 145 -9.51 -21.83 -19.14
CA ARG A 145 -8.37 -22.14 -18.26
C ARG A 145 -7.06 -22.38 -19.01
N LEU A 146 -7.15 -22.70 -20.30
CA LEU A 146 -6.02 -22.75 -21.23
C LEU A 146 -5.77 -21.41 -21.95
N TYR A 147 -6.51 -20.35 -21.60
CA TYR A 147 -6.47 -19.06 -22.28
C TYR A 147 -6.64 -19.18 -23.82
N TYR A 148 -7.38 -20.18 -24.30
CA TYR A 148 -7.55 -20.45 -25.73
C TYR A 148 -8.87 -19.88 -26.30
N ARG A 149 -8.77 -18.91 -27.21
CA ARG A 149 -9.90 -18.32 -27.96
C ARG A 149 -10.06 -18.93 -29.36
N GLY A 150 -8.98 -19.43 -29.95
CA GLY A 150 -8.99 -20.05 -31.27
C GLY A 150 -9.20 -19.05 -32.39
N ARG A 151 -10.04 -19.40 -33.38
CA ARG A 151 -10.27 -18.54 -34.54
C ARG A 151 -11.18 -17.38 -34.20
N GLU A 152 -10.68 -16.16 -34.39
CA GLU A 152 -11.49 -14.94 -34.32
C GLU A 152 -12.17 -14.62 -35.66
N ASP A 153 -13.32 -13.95 -35.59
CA ASP A 153 -14.05 -13.50 -36.79
C ASP A 153 -13.26 -12.40 -37.52
N THR A 154 -13.07 -12.59 -38.82
CA THR A 154 -12.51 -11.58 -39.73
C THR A 154 -13.58 -10.55 -40.07
N ASP A 155 -13.42 -9.33 -39.56
CA ASP A 155 -14.12 -8.14 -40.05
C ASP A 155 -13.07 -7.16 -40.56
N ASP A 156 -13.10 -6.83 -41.86
CA ASP A 156 -12.15 -5.92 -42.51
C ASP A 156 -12.13 -4.50 -41.90
N THR A 157 -13.13 -4.16 -41.07
CA THR A 157 -13.21 -2.89 -40.33
C THR A 157 -12.63 -2.98 -38.90
N ARG A 158 -12.26 -4.18 -38.44
CA ARG A 158 -11.68 -4.43 -37.13
C ARG A 158 -10.22 -3.96 -37.10
N ILE A 159 -9.92 -3.05 -36.17
CA ILE A 159 -8.58 -2.56 -35.86
C ILE A 159 -8.40 -2.77 -34.36
N ASP A 160 -7.59 -3.76 -33.99
CA ASP A 160 -7.18 -3.93 -32.60
C ASP A 160 -6.03 -2.97 -32.23
N SER A 161 -5.62 -3.03 -30.97
CA SER A 161 -4.58 -2.16 -30.42
C SER A 161 -3.25 -2.29 -31.16
N ASP A 162 -2.85 -3.49 -31.57
CA ASP A 162 -1.57 -3.71 -32.25
C ASP A 162 -1.62 -3.17 -33.67
N GLU A 163 -2.69 -3.43 -34.42
CA GLU A 163 -2.85 -2.85 -35.76
C GLU A 163 -2.96 -1.32 -35.72
N ALA A 164 -3.63 -0.75 -34.71
CA ALA A 164 -3.68 0.69 -34.48
C ALA A 164 -2.29 1.28 -34.19
N THR A 165 -1.48 0.58 -33.37
CA THR A 165 -0.09 0.94 -33.06
C THR A 165 0.76 0.95 -34.33
N ILE A 166 0.67 -0.11 -35.14
CA ILE A 166 1.42 -0.24 -36.39
C ILE A 166 0.99 0.83 -37.40
N ARG A 167 -0.31 1.07 -37.60
CA ARG A 167 -0.78 2.13 -38.51
C ARG A 167 -0.34 3.52 -38.06
N THR A 168 -0.32 3.77 -36.75
CA THR A 168 0.21 5.03 -36.19
C THR A 168 1.70 5.18 -36.48
N ALA A 169 2.49 4.12 -36.27
CA ALA A 169 3.92 4.10 -36.59
C ALA A 169 4.18 4.36 -38.09
N LEU A 170 3.44 3.69 -38.97
CA LEU A 170 3.54 3.85 -40.42
C LEU A 170 3.20 5.27 -40.85
N GLN A 171 2.12 5.85 -40.32
CA GLN A 171 1.71 7.23 -40.60
C GLN A 171 2.78 8.23 -40.15
N TRP A 172 3.38 8.02 -38.97
CA TRP A 172 4.45 8.88 -38.47
C TRP A 172 5.70 8.81 -39.36
N LEU A 173 6.06 7.61 -39.82
CA LEU A 173 7.19 7.37 -40.73
C LEU A 173 7.00 7.93 -42.15
N GLU A 174 5.82 8.44 -42.52
CA GLU A 174 5.64 9.15 -43.79
C GLU A 174 6.39 10.48 -43.82
N ASN A 175 6.52 11.15 -42.68
CA ASN A 175 7.16 12.48 -42.57
C ASN A 175 7.98 12.60 -41.26
N PRO A 176 9.00 11.75 -41.04
CA PRO A 176 9.85 11.85 -39.86
C PRO A 176 10.68 13.15 -39.89
N PRO A 177 11.07 13.70 -38.74
CA PRO A 177 11.88 14.91 -38.69
C PRO A 177 13.32 14.66 -39.14
N ASP A 178 14.02 15.72 -39.56
CA ASP A 178 15.45 15.66 -39.94
C ASP A 178 16.40 15.39 -38.76
N GLN A 179 15.95 15.67 -37.54
CA GLN A 179 16.68 15.40 -36.30
C GLN A 179 16.64 13.91 -35.95
N PRO A 180 17.60 13.36 -35.19
CA PRO A 180 17.57 11.97 -34.80
C PRO A 180 16.32 11.63 -33.98
N TRP A 181 15.77 10.44 -34.19
CA TRP A 181 14.52 10.01 -33.57
C TRP A 181 14.59 8.57 -33.07
N ALA A 182 13.71 8.24 -32.13
CA ALA A 182 13.53 6.91 -31.58
C ALA A 182 12.04 6.55 -31.59
N LEU A 183 11.69 5.45 -32.24
CA LEU A 183 10.33 4.92 -32.33
C LEU A 183 10.21 3.69 -31.45
N PHE A 184 9.42 3.78 -30.37
CA PHE A 184 9.21 2.72 -29.39
C PHE A 184 7.87 2.03 -29.64
N VAL A 185 7.90 0.82 -30.21
CA VAL A 185 6.73 0.08 -30.71
C VAL A 185 6.50 -1.18 -29.87
N PRO A 186 5.87 -1.07 -28.69
CA PRO A 186 5.45 -2.21 -27.91
C PRO A 186 4.11 -2.77 -28.43
N LEU A 187 4.00 -4.08 -28.55
CA LEU A 187 2.78 -4.78 -28.96
C LEU A 187 2.24 -5.67 -27.84
N ILE A 188 0.97 -6.06 -27.95
CA ILE A 188 0.34 -7.04 -27.07
C ILE A 188 0.60 -8.45 -27.60
N ALA A 189 0.55 -8.69 -28.90
CA ALA A 189 0.79 -10.02 -29.44
C ALA A 189 2.26 -10.46 -29.22
N PRO A 190 2.51 -11.76 -28.97
CA PRO A 190 1.55 -12.87 -28.90
C PRO A 190 0.98 -13.20 -27.49
N HIS A 191 0.80 -12.22 -26.59
CA HIS A 191 0.21 -12.40 -25.25
C HIS A 191 -1.18 -13.07 -25.28
N CYS A 192 -1.47 -13.92 -24.29
CA CYS A 192 -2.74 -14.64 -24.20
C CYS A 192 -3.92 -13.75 -23.71
N PRO A 193 -5.19 -14.01 -24.05
CA PRO A 193 -5.70 -15.24 -24.64
C PRO A 193 -5.30 -15.50 -26.09
N PHE A 194 -4.99 -16.76 -26.42
CA PHE A 194 -4.60 -17.21 -27.75
C PHE A 194 -5.79 -17.19 -28.70
N GLY A 195 -5.93 -16.10 -29.46
CA GLY A 195 -6.95 -15.91 -30.47
C GLY A 195 -6.39 -15.16 -31.65
N ILE A 196 -6.71 -15.61 -32.86
CA ILE A 196 -6.26 -14.93 -34.08
C ILE A 196 -7.23 -15.16 -35.24
N GLU A 197 -7.30 -14.22 -36.15
CA GLU A 197 -8.13 -14.29 -37.35
C GLU A 197 -7.46 -15.02 -38.52
N ASP A 198 -8.25 -15.42 -39.53
CA ASP A 198 -7.71 -15.89 -40.81
C ASP A 198 -7.07 -14.72 -41.61
N PRO A 199 -6.01 -14.96 -42.40
CA PRO A 199 -5.43 -16.25 -42.75
C PRO A 199 -4.45 -16.81 -41.71
N TRP A 200 -4.08 -16.01 -40.69
CA TRP A 200 -3.05 -16.37 -39.72
C TRP A 200 -3.44 -17.58 -38.87
N PHE A 201 -4.72 -17.67 -38.50
CA PHE A 201 -5.24 -18.83 -37.80
C PHE A 201 -5.00 -20.10 -38.59
N SER A 202 -5.38 -20.15 -39.87
CA SER A 202 -5.26 -21.35 -40.70
C SER A 202 -3.88 -21.58 -41.34
N LEU A 203 -2.90 -20.69 -41.10
CA LEU A 203 -1.60 -20.71 -41.78
C LEU A 203 -0.75 -21.94 -41.44
N HIS A 204 -0.82 -22.40 -40.18
CA HIS A 204 0.02 -23.46 -39.66
C HIS A 204 -0.74 -24.79 -39.55
N ASP A 205 -0.14 -25.87 -40.06
CA ASP A 205 -0.73 -27.21 -39.95
C ASP A 205 -0.65 -27.74 -38.51
N ARG A 206 -1.81 -27.96 -37.88
CA ARG A 206 -1.93 -28.43 -36.49
C ARG A 206 -1.26 -29.78 -36.29
N ASP A 207 -1.25 -30.64 -37.29
CA ASP A 207 -0.68 -31.98 -37.18
C ASP A 207 0.85 -31.98 -37.22
N LEU A 208 1.45 -30.86 -37.65
CA LEU A 208 2.91 -30.67 -37.67
C LEU A 208 3.45 -29.96 -36.42
N MET A 209 2.59 -29.39 -35.57
CA MET A 209 3.04 -28.67 -34.38
C MET A 209 3.82 -29.59 -33.43
N PRO A 210 4.95 -29.12 -32.89
CA PRO A 210 5.76 -29.92 -31.98
C PRO A 210 4.98 -30.24 -30.71
N ALA A 211 5.30 -31.37 -30.09
CA ALA A 211 4.80 -31.66 -28.75
C ALA A 211 5.46 -30.72 -27.73
N PRO A 212 4.74 -30.27 -26.69
CA PRO A 212 5.33 -29.48 -25.62
C PRO A 212 6.40 -30.28 -24.87
N VAL A 213 7.30 -29.57 -24.18
CA VAL A 213 8.26 -30.20 -23.26
C VAL A 213 7.48 -30.98 -22.18
N PRO A 214 7.74 -32.28 -21.97
CA PRO A 214 7.05 -33.03 -20.92
C PRO A 214 7.38 -32.50 -19.52
N ALA A 215 6.57 -32.90 -18.53
CA ALA A 215 6.87 -32.64 -17.12
C ALA A 215 8.24 -33.21 -16.70
N ALA A 216 8.71 -32.78 -15.52
CA ALA A 216 9.98 -33.21 -14.95
C ALA A 216 10.07 -34.74 -14.87
N ASP A 217 11.28 -35.27 -15.02
CA ASP A 217 11.55 -36.72 -14.97
C ASP A 217 11.25 -37.30 -13.57
N ASP A 218 11.42 -36.48 -12.53
CA ASP A 218 11.12 -36.77 -11.14
C ASP A 218 10.10 -35.74 -10.63
N PRO A 219 8.79 -36.09 -10.56
CA PRO A 219 7.74 -35.18 -10.11
C PRO A 219 7.93 -34.66 -8.68
N ASP A 220 8.70 -35.35 -7.84
CA ASP A 220 8.97 -34.89 -6.47
C ASP A 220 10.04 -33.79 -6.42
N ARG A 221 10.69 -33.47 -7.55
CA ARG A 221 11.76 -32.46 -7.65
C ARG A 221 11.43 -31.29 -8.59
N GLU A 222 10.19 -31.18 -9.05
CA GLU A 222 9.70 -29.99 -9.76
C GLU A 222 9.27 -28.90 -8.76
N PRO A 223 9.31 -27.61 -9.15
CA PRO A 223 8.75 -26.54 -8.32
C PRO A 223 7.26 -26.74 -8.03
N ALA A 224 6.85 -26.52 -6.77
CA ALA A 224 5.50 -26.79 -6.27
C ALA A 224 4.42 -26.01 -7.02
N TYR A 225 4.74 -24.82 -7.53
CA TYR A 225 3.80 -23.99 -8.30
C TYR A 225 3.30 -24.71 -9.56
N MET A 226 4.13 -25.56 -10.18
CA MET A 226 3.76 -26.22 -11.44
C MET A 226 2.59 -27.18 -11.23
N ARG A 227 2.72 -28.06 -10.24
CA ARG A 227 1.66 -28.98 -9.84
C ARG A 227 0.42 -28.22 -9.39
N ALA A 228 0.60 -27.17 -8.58
CA ALA A 228 -0.51 -26.37 -8.08
C ALA A 228 -1.32 -25.71 -9.22
N ILE A 229 -0.65 -25.19 -10.26
CA ILE A 229 -1.32 -24.66 -11.45
C ILE A 229 -2.10 -25.76 -12.17
N ARG A 230 -1.47 -26.91 -12.46
CA ARG A 230 -2.12 -28.02 -13.18
C ARG A 230 -3.39 -28.50 -12.48
N GLU A 231 -3.33 -28.64 -11.16
CA GLU A 231 -4.45 -29.03 -10.32
C GLU A 231 -5.53 -27.94 -10.26
N ARG A 232 -5.15 -26.69 -9.94
CA ARG A 232 -6.10 -25.58 -9.76
C ARG A 232 -6.82 -25.23 -11.06
N PHE A 233 -6.14 -25.27 -12.19
CA PHE A 233 -6.71 -24.92 -13.49
C PHE A 233 -7.43 -26.11 -14.13
N GLY A 234 -7.23 -27.33 -13.60
CA GLY A 234 -7.84 -28.54 -14.12
C GLY A 234 -7.29 -28.98 -15.48
N ILE A 235 -6.01 -28.71 -15.76
CA ILE A 235 -5.39 -28.88 -17.10
C ILE A 235 -4.48 -30.12 -17.22
N GLU A 236 -4.37 -30.95 -16.17
CA GLU A 236 -3.55 -32.17 -16.19
C GLU A 236 -4.00 -33.19 -17.26
N GLY A 237 -5.29 -33.17 -17.61
CA GLY A 237 -5.88 -34.05 -18.63
C GLY A 237 -5.92 -33.46 -20.05
N THR A 238 -5.34 -32.28 -20.29
CA THR A 238 -5.45 -31.60 -21.59
C THR A 238 -4.85 -32.45 -22.71
N SER A 239 -5.65 -32.64 -23.77
CA SER A 239 -5.27 -33.55 -24.85
C SER A 239 -4.08 -33.03 -25.66
N PRO A 240 -3.22 -33.91 -26.22
CA PRO A 240 -2.16 -33.50 -27.12
C PRO A 240 -2.65 -32.71 -28.35
N ALA A 241 -3.90 -32.94 -28.78
CA ALA A 241 -4.51 -32.18 -29.88
C ALA A 241 -4.77 -30.72 -29.47
N MET A 242 -5.23 -30.49 -28.25
CA MET A 242 -5.47 -29.14 -27.73
C MET A 242 -4.17 -28.35 -27.57
N TRP A 243 -3.08 -28.98 -27.11
CA TRP A 243 -1.76 -28.33 -27.06
C TRP A 243 -1.23 -27.94 -28.43
N ARG A 244 -1.44 -28.80 -29.45
CA ARG A 244 -1.11 -28.45 -30.85
C ARG A 244 -1.96 -27.30 -31.37
N GLU A 245 -3.24 -27.22 -30.98
CA GLU A 245 -4.11 -26.10 -31.36
C GLU A 245 -3.66 -24.77 -30.74
N ILE A 246 -3.29 -24.77 -29.46
CA ILE A 246 -2.71 -23.59 -28.78
C ILE A 246 -1.42 -23.16 -29.46
N THR A 247 -0.51 -24.11 -29.70
CA THR A 247 0.79 -23.83 -30.36
C THR A 247 0.59 -23.26 -31.77
N ALA A 248 -0.31 -23.85 -32.57
CA ALA A 248 -0.61 -23.36 -33.92
C ALA A 248 -1.22 -21.95 -33.90
N THR A 249 -2.09 -21.67 -32.92
CA THR A 249 -2.73 -20.35 -32.76
C THR A 249 -1.71 -19.31 -32.34
N TYR A 250 -0.84 -19.62 -31.37
CA TYR A 250 0.27 -18.77 -30.95
C TYR A 250 1.23 -18.48 -32.11
N TYR A 251 1.58 -19.49 -32.94
CA TYR A 251 2.36 -19.28 -34.16
C TYR A 251 1.63 -18.42 -35.20
N GLY A 252 0.30 -18.50 -35.27
CA GLY A 252 -0.52 -17.60 -36.11
C GLY A 252 -0.40 -16.14 -35.65
N MET A 253 -0.50 -15.90 -34.34
CA MET A 253 -0.31 -14.57 -33.75
C MET A 253 1.10 -14.02 -34.04
N ILE A 254 2.13 -14.86 -33.93
CA ILE A 254 3.51 -14.51 -34.28
C ILE A 254 3.64 -14.17 -35.78
N SER A 255 3.04 -14.95 -36.68
CA SER A 255 3.09 -14.65 -38.12
C SER A 255 2.40 -13.33 -38.47
N ARG A 256 1.31 -12.97 -37.78
CA ARG A 256 0.68 -11.65 -37.93
C ARG A 256 1.58 -10.52 -37.43
N MET A 257 2.20 -10.70 -36.26
CA MET A 257 3.18 -9.76 -35.72
C MET A 257 4.40 -9.60 -36.65
N ASP A 258 4.80 -10.68 -37.32
CA ASP A 258 5.91 -10.68 -38.28
C ASP A 258 5.57 -9.88 -39.55
N ASP A 259 4.34 -9.99 -40.07
CA ASP A 259 3.85 -9.13 -41.16
C ASP A 259 3.85 -7.65 -40.76
N GLN A 260 3.41 -7.36 -39.52
CA GLN A 260 3.44 -6.01 -38.96
C GLN A 260 4.88 -5.46 -38.86
N LEU A 261 5.83 -6.27 -38.40
CA LEU A 261 7.26 -5.93 -38.45
C LEU A 261 7.70 -5.65 -39.89
N GLY A 262 7.32 -6.50 -40.85
CA GLY A 262 7.60 -6.33 -42.27
C GLY A 262 7.14 -4.98 -42.81
N ARG A 263 5.92 -4.56 -42.47
CA ARG A 263 5.35 -3.27 -42.85
C ARG A 263 6.12 -2.09 -42.23
N VAL A 264 6.45 -2.16 -40.95
CA VAL A 264 7.26 -1.12 -40.29
C VAL A 264 8.64 -1.02 -40.93
N MET A 265 9.30 -2.15 -41.18
CA MET A 265 10.61 -2.15 -41.85
C MET A 265 10.54 -1.59 -43.27
N ALA A 266 9.48 -1.89 -44.03
CA ALA A 266 9.27 -1.32 -45.35
C ALA A 266 9.06 0.21 -45.30
N ALA A 267 8.36 0.73 -44.30
CA ALA A 267 8.18 2.18 -44.11
C ALA A 267 9.48 2.87 -43.70
N VAL A 268 10.28 2.26 -42.81
CA VAL A 268 11.62 2.76 -42.46
C VAL A 268 12.52 2.83 -43.69
N ASP A 269 12.47 1.81 -44.56
CA ASP A 269 13.22 1.81 -45.82
C ASP A 269 12.74 2.91 -46.78
N ALA A 270 11.42 3.12 -46.88
CA ALA A 270 10.83 4.12 -47.77
C ALA A 270 11.09 5.57 -47.31
N ALA A 271 11.19 5.81 -46.00
CA ALA A 271 11.48 7.12 -45.44
C ALA A 271 12.89 7.64 -45.79
N GLY A 272 13.79 6.76 -46.27
CA GLY A 272 15.15 7.11 -46.71
C GLY A 272 16.32 7.01 -45.72
N PRO A 273 16.17 6.87 -44.37
CA PRO A 273 17.29 6.80 -43.45
C PRO A 273 17.80 5.37 -43.17
N ARG A 274 17.61 4.39 -44.07
CA ARG A 274 17.92 2.96 -43.79
C ARG A 274 19.35 2.73 -43.27
N GLU A 275 20.34 3.37 -43.87
CA GLU A 275 21.75 3.26 -43.42
C GLU A 275 22.03 4.03 -42.11
N GLU A 276 21.09 4.87 -41.69
CA GLU A 276 21.13 5.70 -40.48
C GLU A 276 20.19 5.20 -39.37
N THR A 277 19.47 4.08 -39.53
CA THR A 277 18.50 3.56 -38.54
C THR A 277 18.89 2.19 -38.01
N VAL A 278 18.98 2.08 -36.68
CA VAL A 278 19.19 0.82 -35.95
C VAL A 278 17.84 0.27 -35.48
N THR A 279 17.56 -0.99 -35.79
CA THR A 279 16.38 -1.72 -35.31
C THR A 279 16.81 -2.71 -34.24
N LEU A 280 16.14 -2.65 -33.09
CA LEU A 280 16.26 -3.59 -31.99
C LEU A 280 14.93 -4.36 -31.89
N PHE A 281 15.01 -5.67 -32.06
CA PHE A 281 13.89 -6.59 -31.87
C PHE A 281 14.21 -7.50 -30.68
N PHE A 282 13.33 -7.52 -29.69
CA PHE A 282 13.44 -8.33 -28.47
C PHE A 282 12.07 -8.36 -27.78
N ALA A 283 11.84 -9.28 -26.85
CA ALA A 283 10.61 -9.37 -26.09
C ALA A 283 10.83 -8.96 -24.61
N ASP A 284 9.80 -9.01 -23.78
CA ASP A 284 9.94 -8.84 -22.33
C ASP A 284 10.10 -10.16 -21.58
N HIS A 285 9.50 -11.24 -22.08
CA HIS A 285 9.67 -12.63 -21.66
C HIS A 285 8.95 -13.56 -22.66
N GLY A 286 8.89 -14.86 -22.38
CA GLY A 286 8.22 -15.88 -23.19
C GLY A 286 6.93 -16.43 -22.58
N GLU A 287 6.59 -17.67 -22.96
CA GLU A 287 5.29 -18.30 -22.67
C GLU A 287 5.40 -19.83 -22.52
N TYR A 288 4.61 -20.43 -21.63
CA TYR A 288 4.36 -21.87 -21.58
C TYR A 288 3.24 -22.24 -22.56
N LEU A 289 3.51 -23.20 -23.44
CA LEU A 289 2.55 -23.67 -24.46
C LEU A 289 2.19 -25.15 -24.25
N GLY A 290 2.01 -25.54 -22.99
CA GLY A 290 1.88 -26.92 -22.54
C GLY A 290 3.17 -27.51 -21.99
N ASP A 291 4.28 -26.77 -22.05
CA ASP A 291 5.57 -27.20 -21.50
C ASP A 291 5.43 -27.42 -19.98
N HIS A 292 5.92 -28.57 -19.50
CA HIS A 292 5.71 -29.04 -18.13
C HIS A 292 4.23 -29.15 -17.72
N GLY A 293 3.32 -29.24 -18.71
CA GLY A 293 1.88 -29.24 -18.52
C GLY A 293 1.29 -27.88 -18.14
N LEU A 294 2.01 -26.78 -18.39
CA LEU A 294 1.62 -25.42 -17.99
C LEU A 294 1.20 -24.57 -19.17
N VAL A 295 0.46 -23.50 -18.87
CA VAL A 295 0.10 -22.41 -19.77
C VAL A 295 0.22 -21.11 -18.99
N GLU A 296 0.54 -20.01 -19.68
CA GLU A 296 0.68 -18.67 -19.09
C GLU A 296 1.91 -18.53 -18.15
N LYS A 297 2.56 -17.36 -18.15
CA LYS A 297 3.76 -17.08 -17.32
C LYS A 297 3.50 -17.12 -15.81
N TRP A 298 4.49 -17.52 -15.03
CA TRP A 298 4.40 -17.44 -13.56
C TRP A 298 5.45 -16.49 -12.95
N PRO A 299 5.15 -15.71 -11.88
CA PRO A 299 6.09 -14.73 -11.33
C PRO A 299 7.46 -15.28 -10.92
N SER A 300 7.55 -16.56 -10.54
CA SER A 300 8.79 -17.25 -10.16
C SER A 300 9.25 -18.31 -11.18
N ALA A 301 8.73 -18.26 -12.42
CA ALA A 301 9.13 -19.17 -13.50
C ALA A 301 10.53 -18.83 -14.05
N MET A 302 11.40 -19.84 -14.12
CA MET A 302 12.80 -19.68 -14.53
C MET A 302 13.19 -20.50 -15.76
N HIS A 303 12.24 -21.20 -16.38
CA HIS A 303 12.52 -22.01 -17.57
C HIS A 303 12.91 -21.14 -18.76
N SER A 304 13.71 -21.70 -19.66
CA SER A 304 14.22 -21.01 -20.84
C SER A 304 13.11 -20.57 -21.81
N CYS A 305 11.99 -21.29 -21.90
CA CYS A 305 10.83 -20.88 -22.68
C CYS A 305 10.17 -19.59 -22.15
N ILE A 306 10.39 -19.23 -20.88
CA ILE A 306 9.92 -17.98 -20.27
C ILE A 306 11.02 -16.91 -20.31
N THR A 307 12.28 -17.29 -20.12
CA THR A 307 13.34 -16.32 -19.78
C THR A 307 14.37 -16.06 -20.88
N ARG A 308 14.43 -16.89 -21.93
CA ARG A 308 15.32 -16.69 -23.08
C ARG A 308 14.64 -15.81 -24.14
N ASP A 309 15.28 -14.72 -24.48
CA ASP A 309 14.74 -13.65 -25.32
C ASP A 309 15.21 -13.73 -26.80
N PRO A 310 14.37 -13.41 -27.79
CA PRO A 310 14.73 -13.37 -29.21
C PRO A 310 15.46 -12.09 -29.66
N LEU A 311 16.57 -11.74 -29.02
CA LEU A 311 17.27 -10.49 -29.33
C LEU A 311 17.94 -10.50 -30.73
N VAL A 312 17.59 -9.51 -31.56
CA VAL A 312 18.21 -9.20 -32.85
C VAL A 312 18.47 -7.70 -32.94
N ILE A 313 19.70 -7.32 -33.32
CA ILE A 313 20.09 -5.93 -33.57
C ILE A 313 20.58 -5.80 -35.01
N SER A 314 20.02 -4.87 -35.78
CA SER A 314 20.27 -4.72 -37.22
C SER A 314 20.29 -3.26 -37.64
N GLY A 315 20.97 -2.96 -38.75
CA GLY A 315 20.88 -1.65 -39.41
C GLY A 315 21.89 -0.64 -38.90
N GLY A 316 21.72 0.61 -39.32
CA GLY A 316 22.59 1.72 -38.91
C GLY A 316 24.08 1.48 -39.20
N GLY A 317 24.37 0.74 -40.28
CA GLY A 317 25.71 0.32 -40.73
C GLY A 317 26.47 -0.67 -39.82
N LEU A 318 25.79 -1.29 -38.85
CA LEU A 318 26.36 -2.35 -38.03
C LEU A 318 26.65 -3.61 -38.86
N PRO A 319 27.64 -4.44 -38.46
CA PRO A 319 27.82 -5.79 -38.98
C PRO A 319 26.53 -6.62 -38.94
N GLY A 320 26.33 -7.43 -39.97
CA GLY A 320 25.10 -8.18 -40.17
C GLY A 320 25.32 -9.52 -40.89
N GLY A 321 24.33 -10.40 -40.80
CA GLY A 321 24.42 -11.77 -41.34
C GLY A 321 25.21 -12.71 -40.44
N GLN A 322 25.21 -12.45 -39.14
CA GLN A 322 25.97 -13.17 -38.14
C GLN A 322 25.11 -13.52 -36.91
N HIS A 323 25.60 -14.44 -36.10
CA HIS A 323 25.05 -14.75 -34.80
C HIS A 323 26.17 -14.87 -33.77
N THR A 324 25.84 -14.72 -32.50
CA THR A 324 26.77 -14.90 -31.39
C THR A 324 26.14 -15.80 -30.33
N ASP A 325 26.97 -16.65 -29.72
CA ASP A 325 26.60 -17.49 -28.58
C ASP A 325 26.98 -16.86 -27.23
N ALA A 326 27.45 -15.61 -27.22
CA ALA A 326 27.78 -14.88 -26.00
C ALA A 326 26.57 -14.81 -25.06
N MET A 327 26.80 -14.99 -23.76
CA MET A 327 25.77 -14.77 -22.75
C MET A 327 25.48 -13.27 -22.69
N VAL A 328 24.22 -12.85 -22.86
CA VAL A 328 23.81 -11.43 -22.81
C VAL A 328 22.52 -11.27 -22.02
N GLU A 329 22.26 -10.04 -21.56
CA GLU A 329 21.06 -9.70 -20.78
C GLU A 329 20.32 -8.52 -21.42
N LEU A 330 18.99 -8.43 -21.30
CA LEU A 330 18.25 -7.31 -21.89
C LEU A 330 18.61 -5.94 -21.31
N LEU A 331 19.10 -5.87 -20.07
CA LEU A 331 19.66 -4.63 -19.53
C LEU A 331 20.91 -4.11 -20.28
N ASP A 332 21.50 -4.90 -21.18
CA ASP A 332 22.58 -4.50 -22.08
C ASP A 332 22.10 -3.54 -23.19
N ILE A 333 20.79 -3.45 -23.42
CA ILE A 333 20.20 -2.52 -24.39
C ILE A 333 20.52 -1.07 -24.03
N VAL A 334 20.44 -0.69 -22.75
CA VAL A 334 20.68 0.69 -22.29
C VAL A 334 22.06 1.20 -22.72
N PRO A 335 23.19 0.60 -22.31
CA PRO A 335 24.51 1.08 -22.73
C PRO A 335 24.75 0.95 -24.24
N THR A 336 24.19 -0.06 -24.89
CA THR A 336 24.36 -0.25 -26.34
C THR A 336 23.75 0.92 -27.12
N VAL A 337 22.52 1.30 -26.76
CA VAL A 337 21.80 2.41 -27.41
C VAL A 337 22.45 3.75 -27.08
N LEU A 338 22.84 3.98 -25.83
CA LEU A 338 23.52 5.21 -25.43
C LEU A 338 24.87 5.38 -26.16
N GLU A 339 25.66 4.30 -26.29
CA GLU A 339 26.92 4.33 -27.03
C GLU A 339 26.72 4.62 -28.53
N LEU A 340 25.72 3.98 -29.15
CA LEU A 340 25.33 4.26 -30.54
C LEU A 340 24.85 5.71 -30.74
N ALA A 341 24.13 6.25 -29.76
CA ALA A 341 23.65 7.63 -29.75
C ALA A 341 24.77 8.66 -29.46
N GLY A 342 25.94 8.21 -29.00
CA GLY A 342 27.01 9.09 -28.51
C GLY A 342 26.55 9.91 -27.30
N LEU A 343 25.82 9.27 -26.39
CA LEU A 343 25.34 9.80 -25.12
C LEU A 343 26.06 9.07 -23.97
N GLU A 344 26.25 9.77 -22.85
CA GLU A 344 26.71 9.16 -21.61
C GLU A 344 25.49 8.77 -20.76
N ALA A 345 25.59 7.67 -20.02
CA ALA A 345 24.57 7.32 -19.04
C ALA A 345 24.51 8.37 -17.93
N THR A 346 23.31 8.80 -17.56
CA THR A 346 23.07 9.79 -16.50
C THR A 346 23.08 9.16 -15.11
N HIS A 347 23.14 7.83 -15.03
CA HIS A 347 23.09 7.05 -13.80
C HIS A 347 23.94 5.78 -13.91
N ARG A 348 24.20 5.14 -12.76
CA ARG A 348 24.81 3.80 -12.73
C ARG A 348 23.78 2.78 -13.22
N HIS A 349 24.15 1.98 -14.21
CA HIS A 349 23.41 0.80 -14.66
C HIS A 349 24.34 -0.43 -14.65
N PHE A 350 23.78 -1.63 -14.77
CA PHE A 350 24.54 -2.89 -14.73
C PHE A 350 24.77 -3.52 -16.11
N GLY A 351 24.19 -2.93 -17.16
CA GLY A 351 24.43 -3.35 -18.54
C GLY A 351 25.85 -3.13 -19.03
N ARG A 352 26.22 -3.90 -20.04
CA ARG A 352 27.44 -3.78 -20.84
C ARG A 352 27.04 -3.63 -22.30
N SER A 353 27.64 -2.68 -23.01
CA SER A 353 27.36 -2.48 -24.44
C SER A 353 27.61 -3.76 -25.24
N LEU A 354 26.69 -4.08 -26.15
CA LEU A 354 26.75 -5.22 -27.07
C LEU A 354 27.61 -4.94 -28.30
N LEU A 355 28.03 -3.69 -28.53
CA LEU A 355 28.83 -3.33 -29.70
C LEU A 355 30.11 -4.17 -29.88
N PRO A 356 30.89 -4.50 -28.83
CA PRO A 356 32.05 -5.37 -28.99
C PRO A 356 31.71 -6.75 -29.56
N VAL A 357 30.55 -7.32 -29.21
CA VAL A 357 30.09 -8.63 -29.69
C VAL A 357 29.43 -8.52 -31.07
N ILE A 358 28.83 -7.38 -31.38
CA ILE A 358 28.33 -7.09 -32.73
C ILE A 358 29.50 -6.91 -33.71
N ASP A 359 30.61 -6.29 -33.28
CA ASP A 359 31.81 -6.13 -34.10
C ASP A 359 32.60 -7.44 -34.26
N ASP A 360 32.67 -8.25 -33.20
CA ASP A 360 33.29 -9.57 -33.20
C ASP A 360 32.36 -10.60 -32.53
N PRO A 361 31.61 -11.41 -33.31
CA PRO A 361 30.62 -12.35 -32.76
C PRO A 361 31.23 -13.45 -31.88
N GLU A 362 32.55 -13.65 -31.93
CA GLU A 362 33.29 -14.60 -31.10
C GLU A 362 33.78 -13.97 -29.79
N ALA A 363 33.60 -12.66 -29.58
CA ALA A 363 34.03 -11.98 -28.37
C ALA A 363 33.25 -12.45 -27.14
N GLU A 364 33.95 -12.61 -26.02
CA GLU A 364 33.30 -12.85 -24.73
C GLU A 364 32.69 -11.56 -24.19
N HIS A 365 31.43 -11.63 -23.73
CA HIS A 365 30.71 -10.51 -23.13
C HIS A 365 30.65 -10.59 -21.59
N ARG A 366 30.17 -11.74 -21.10
CA ARG A 366 30.02 -12.09 -19.69
C ARG A 366 29.98 -13.61 -19.55
N GLU A 367 30.35 -14.08 -18.35
CA GLU A 367 30.33 -15.51 -18.01
C GLU A 367 28.92 -15.98 -17.64
N TYR A 368 28.16 -15.15 -16.92
CA TYR A 368 26.84 -15.48 -16.38
C TYR A 368 25.77 -14.49 -16.82
N ALA A 369 24.55 -14.98 -17.03
CA ALA A 369 23.33 -14.20 -17.14
C ALA A 369 22.38 -14.52 -15.97
N PHE A 370 21.70 -13.49 -15.46
CA PHE A 370 20.82 -13.55 -14.29
C PHE A 370 19.38 -13.15 -14.63
N THR A 371 18.44 -13.89 -14.06
CA THR A 371 17.01 -13.58 -14.05
C THR A 371 16.49 -13.72 -12.63
N GLU A 372 15.65 -12.80 -12.18
CA GLU A 372 15.01 -12.91 -10.87
C GLU A 372 13.50 -12.70 -10.97
N GLY A 373 12.77 -13.25 -10.02
CA GLY A 373 11.32 -13.18 -10.00
C GLY A 373 10.75 -13.51 -8.64
N GLY A 374 9.43 -13.51 -8.55
CA GLY A 374 8.69 -13.79 -7.35
C GLY A 374 8.87 -12.74 -6.24
N PHE A 375 8.24 -13.05 -5.11
CA PHE A 375 8.02 -12.18 -3.98
C PHE A 375 8.28 -12.91 -2.66
N SER A 376 8.36 -12.17 -1.56
CA SER A 376 8.30 -12.73 -0.21
C SER A 376 6.83 -12.92 0.17
N SER A 377 6.50 -13.93 0.98
CA SER A 377 5.13 -14.18 1.41
C SER A 377 4.50 -13.00 2.18
N GLU A 378 5.31 -12.21 2.89
CA GLU A 378 4.90 -10.98 3.58
C GLU A 378 4.48 -9.84 2.62
N GLU A 379 4.83 -9.94 1.34
CA GLU A 379 4.53 -8.95 0.31
C GLU A 379 3.19 -9.24 -0.39
N GLU A 380 2.43 -10.27 0.04
CA GLU A 380 1.17 -10.73 -0.57
C GLU A 380 0.15 -9.61 -0.90
N PRO A 381 -0.05 -8.58 -0.06
CA PRO A 381 -0.98 -7.49 -0.40
C PRO A 381 -0.58 -6.69 -1.65
N ARG A 382 0.66 -6.86 -2.13
CA ARG A 382 1.22 -6.18 -3.32
C ARG A 382 1.23 -7.08 -4.56
N PHE A 383 0.79 -8.33 -4.46
CA PHE A 383 0.71 -9.25 -5.60
C PHE A 383 -0.40 -8.81 -6.57
N GLU A 384 -0.43 -9.41 -7.76
CA GLU A 384 -1.41 -9.06 -8.78
C GLU A 384 -2.81 -9.58 -8.46
N TYR A 385 -3.80 -8.68 -8.47
CA TYR A 385 -5.21 -9.04 -8.46
C TYR A 385 -5.75 -9.11 -9.89
N GLY A 386 -6.07 -10.33 -10.34
CA GLY A 386 -6.58 -10.61 -11.67
C GLY A 386 -8.04 -11.02 -11.65
N GLY A 387 -8.89 -10.33 -12.41
CA GLY A 387 -10.23 -10.83 -12.73
C GLY A 387 -10.18 -11.99 -13.73
N PHE A 388 -11.33 -12.61 -14.01
CA PHE A 388 -11.43 -13.66 -15.03
C PHE A 388 -10.86 -13.19 -16.39
N PRO A 389 -10.03 -14.00 -17.10
CA PRO A 389 -9.68 -15.41 -16.84
C PRO A 389 -8.44 -15.63 -15.95
N TYR A 390 -7.87 -14.59 -15.35
CA TYR A 390 -6.70 -14.65 -14.46
C TYR A 390 -7.06 -14.86 -12.99
N ASP A 391 -8.35 -15.07 -12.69
CA ASP A 391 -8.90 -15.26 -11.35
C ASP A 391 -8.24 -16.42 -10.61
N LEU A 392 -8.06 -17.57 -11.26
CA LEU A 392 -7.42 -18.73 -10.62
C LEU A 392 -5.93 -18.54 -10.39
N LYS A 393 -5.26 -17.86 -11.33
CA LYS A 393 -3.85 -17.50 -11.19
C LYS A 393 -3.67 -16.61 -9.97
N SER A 394 -4.40 -15.49 -9.92
CA SER A 394 -4.36 -14.53 -8.82
C SER A 394 -4.73 -15.19 -7.49
N ALA A 395 -5.84 -15.94 -7.45
CA ALA A 395 -6.24 -16.67 -6.25
C ALA A 395 -5.15 -17.61 -5.74
N LEU A 396 -4.46 -18.34 -6.62
CA LEU A 396 -3.39 -19.26 -6.21
C LEU A 396 -2.19 -18.52 -5.59
N GLN A 397 -1.85 -17.33 -6.11
CA GLN A 397 -0.78 -16.49 -5.54
C GLN A 397 -1.14 -15.99 -4.15
N HIS A 398 -2.38 -15.57 -3.93
CA HIS A 398 -2.85 -15.03 -2.64
C HIS A 398 -3.14 -16.14 -1.61
N GLU A 399 -3.70 -17.28 -2.04
CA GLU A 399 -3.99 -18.43 -1.17
C GLU A 399 -2.70 -19.11 -0.69
N ASN A 400 -1.67 -19.22 -1.56
CA ASN A 400 -0.39 -19.85 -1.24
C ASN A 400 0.81 -18.97 -1.71
N PRO A 401 1.13 -17.89 -0.98
CA PRO A 401 2.17 -16.93 -1.36
C PRO A 401 3.57 -17.55 -1.57
N GLU A 402 3.86 -18.66 -0.93
CA GLU A 402 5.14 -19.37 -1.08
C GLU A 402 5.35 -19.90 -2.51
N LEU A 403 4.28 -20.16 -3.28
CA LEU A 403 4.36 -20.62 -4.68
C LEU A 403 4.89 -19.55 -5.64
N VAL A 404 4.74 -18.27 -5.27
CA VAL A 404 5.35 -17.13 -5.96
C VAL A 404 6.58 -16.63 -5.22
N GLY A 405 7.21 -17.47 -4.40
CA GLY A 405 8.43 -17.17 -3.68
C GLY A 405 9.55 -16.63 -4.57
N ARG A 406 10.40 -15.76 -4.01
CA ARG A 406 11.56 -15.22 -4.73
C ARG A 406 12.40 -16.35 -5.31
N ALA A 407 12.69 -16.24 -6.60
CA ALA A 407 13.55 -17.16 -7.33
C ALA A 407 14.60 -16.37 -8.12
N VAL A 408 15.81 -16.93 -8.22
CA VAL A 408 16.91 -16.33 -9.00
C VAL A 408 17.59 -17.43 -9.79
N ALA A 409 17.65 -17.26 -11.11
CA ALA A 409 18.39 -18.13 -11.99
C ALA A 409 19.72 -17.51 -12.41
N VAL A 410 20.79 -18.29 -12.31
CA VAL A 410 22.13 -17.98 -12.84
C VAL A 410 22.49 -18.98 -13.92
N ARG A 411 22.90 -18.49 -15.09
CA ARG A 411 23.16 -19.31 -16.27
C ARG A 411 24.54 -19.01 -16.86
N ASP A 412 25.32 -20.04 -17.11
CA ASP A 412 26.46 -19.99 -18.05
C ASP A 412 26.13 -20.85 -19.28
N LYS A 413 27.03 -20.94 -20.27
CA LYS A 413 26.80 -21.72 -21.51
C LYS A 413 26.45 -23.21 -21.28
N GLN A 414 26.79 -23.78 -20.13
CA GLN A 414 26.63 -25.20 -19.82
C GLN A 414 25.56 -25.50 -18.76
N TRP A 415 25.35 -24.59 -17.81
CA TRP A 415 24.59 -24.86 -16.59
C TRP A 415 23.60 -23.74 -16.29
N CYS A 416 22.44 -24.13 -15.78
CA CYS A 416 21.42 -23.25 -15.21
C CYS A 416 21.20 -23.68 -13.75
N TYR A 417 21.41 -22.77 -12.80
CA TYR A 417 21.10 -23.01 -11.38
C TYR A 417 20.02 -22.03 -10.94
N VAL A 418 18.96 -22.55 -10.33
CA VAL A 418 17.85 -21.75 -9.78
C VAL A 418 17.87 -21.87 -8.27
N TRP A 419 18.05 -20.73 -7.60
CA TRP A 419 17.81 -20.61 -6.17
C TRP A 419 16.36 -20.21 -5.93
N ARG A 420 15.71 -20.85 -4.94
CA ARG A 420 14.34 -20.55 -4.51
C ARG A 420 14.31 -20.26 -3.02
N LEU A 421 13.49 -19.29 -2.61
CA LEU A 421 13.41 -18.86 -1.21
C LEU A 421 12.72 -19.89 -0.30
N TYR A 422 11.66 -20.54 -0.78
CA TYR A 422 10.82 -21.45 0.02
C TYR A 422 10.90 -22.91 -0.43
N GLU A 423 11.76 -23.22 -1.40
CA GLU A 423 11.84 -24.54 -2.03
C GLU A 423 13.29 -24.96 -2.25
N GLU A 424 13.51 -26.23 -2.55
CA GLU A 424 14.82 -26.75 -2.93
C GLU A 424 15.31 -26.11 -4.25
N PRO A 425 16.64 -25.91 -4.40
CA PRO A 425 17.18 -25.36 -5.62
C PRO A 425 17.06 -26.33 -6.81
N GLU A 426 17.26 -25.78 -8.00
CA GLU A 426 17.29 -26.55 -9.25
C GLU A 426 18.64 -26.40 -9.95
N LEU A 427 19.09 -27.46 -10.62
CA LEU A 427 20.30 -27.44 -11.44
C LEU A 427 20.09 -28.25 -12.73
N TYR A 428 20.31 -27.61 -13.87
CA TYR A 428 20.14 -28.22 -15.19
C TYR A 428 21.40 -28.09 -16.05
N HIS A 429 21.76 -29.16 -16.76
CA HIS A 429 22.84 -29.15 -17.75
C HIS A 429 22.28 -28.81 -19.14
N ARG A 430 22.40 -27.54 -19.53
CA ARG A 430 21.72 -26.96 -20.69
C ARG A 430 21.97 -27.70 -22.02
N PRO A 431 23.20 -28.16 -22.35
CA PRO A 431 23.45 -28.84 -23.62
C PRO A 431 22.78 -30.21 -23.76
N THR A 432 22.57 -30.94 -22.66
CA THR A 432 22.00 -32.30 -22.69
C THR A 432 20.57 -32.36 -22.20
N ASP A 433 20.12 -31.33 -21.49
CA ASP A 433 18.76 -31.17 -20.98
C ASP A 433 18.21 -29.78 -21.35
N PRO A 434 18.00 -29.51 -22.66
CA PRO A 434 17.50 -28.21 -23.12
C PRO A 434 16.06 -27.92 -22.67
N GLY A 435 15.32 -28.95 -22.26
CA GLY A 435 13.96 -28.83 -21.70
C GLY A 435 13.94 -28.71 -20.18
N GLU A 436 15.10 -28.68 -19.50
CA GLU A 436 15.20 -28.47 -18.05
C GLU A 436 14.30 -29.44 -17.25
N ARG A 437 14.35 -30.74 -17.61
CA ARG A 437 13.49 -31.79 -17.02
C ARG A 437 14.15 -32.59 -15.90
N ALA A 438 15.47 -32.62 -15.86
CA ALA A 438 16.22 -33.43 -14.93
C ALA A 438 16.91 -32.54 -13.89
N ASN A 439 16.25 -32.27 -12.76
CA ASN A 439 16.84 -31.50 -11.68
C ASN A 439 17.98 -32.27 -10.99
N LEU A 440 19.21 -31.79 -11.21
CA LEU A 440 20.47 -32.36 -10.71
C LEU A 440 20.93 -31.78 -9.37
N ALA A 441 20.22 -30.80 -8.80
CA ALA A 441 20.63 -30.14 -7.56
C ALA A 441 20.70 -31.13 -6.38
N GLY A 442 21.60 -30.89 -5.43
CA GLY A 442 21.84 -31.73 -4.26
C GLY A 442 22.50 -33.08 -4.58
N ARG A 443 22.82 -33.38 -5.85
CA ARG A 443 23.54 -34.61 -6.21
C ARG A 443 25.03 -34.42 -5.98
N GLY A 444 25.64 -35.29 -5.18
CA GLY A 444 27.04 -35.15 -4.76
C GLY A 444 28.06 -35.03 -5.91
N GLU A 445 27.76 -35.59 -7.08
CA GLU A 445 28.60 -35.49 -8.29
C GLU A 445 28.60 -34.09 -8.94
N HIS A 446 27.61 -33.25 -8.63
CA HIS A 446 27.46 -31.88 -9.15
C HIS A 446 27.70 -30.78 -8.11
N ALA A 447 28.02 -31.14 -6.87
CA ALA A 447 28.21 -30.19 -5.76
C ALA A 447 29.22 -29.06 -6.06
N ALA A 448 30.27 -29.33 -6.84
CA ALA A 448 31.24 -28.31 -7.25
C ALA A 448 30.66 -27.27 -8.22
N VAL A 449 29.73 -27.68 -9.09
CA VAL A 449 29.02 -26.78 -10.00
C VAL A 449 28.04 -25.93 -9.21
N GLU A 450 27.27 -26.53 -8.31
CA GLU A 450 26.33 -25.80 -7.43
C GLU A 450 27.05 -24.74 -6.60
N ALA A 451 28.16 -25.09 -5.95
CA ALA A 451 28.93 -24.15 -5.14
C ALA A 451 29.48 -22.98 -5.98
N ARG A 452 29.93 -23.24 -7.22
CA ARG A 452 30.39 -22.18 -8.14
C ARG A 452 29.24 -21.24 -8.51
N MET A 453 28.07 -21.78 -8.84
CA MET A 453 26.89 -21.02 -9.22
C MET A 453 26.32 -20.20 -8.06
N GLN A 454 26.21 -20.79 -6.87
CA GLN A 454 25.81 -20.08 -5.64
C GLN A 454 26.77 -18.93 -5.32
N GLN A 455 28.08 -19.15 -5.50
CA GLN A 455 29.06 -18.09 -5.31
C GLN A 455 28.93 -16.97 -6.34
N ALA A 456 28.63 -17.30 -7.61
CA ALA A 456 28.37 -16.31 -8.65
C ALA A 456 27.12 -15.48 -8.32
N LEU A 457 26.04 -16.14 -7.91
CA LEU A 457 24.79 -15.50 -7.47
C LEU A 457 25.01 -14.56 -6.28
N LEU A 458 25.71 -15.02 -5.22
CA LEU A 458 25.99 -14.18 -4.05
C LEU A 458 26.82 -12.95 -4.40
N ARG A 459 27.83 -13.10 -5.26
CA ARG A 459 28.65 -11.97 -5.72
C ARG A 459 27.84 -10.98 -6.54
N TRP A 460 26.97 -11.49 -7.41
CA TRP A 460 26.07 -10.67 -8.21
C TRP A 460 25.14 -9.85 -7.33
N LEU A 461 24.37 -10.48 -6.42
CA LEU A 461 23.48 -9.78 -5.48
C LEU A 461 24.22 -8.70 -4.67
N ALA A 462 25.45 -8.97 -4.24
CA ALA A 462 26.25 -7.99 -3.50
C ALA A 462 26.77 -6.82 -4.35
N ASP A 463 27.00 -7.02 -5.65
CA ASP A 463 27.49 -5.97 -6.57
C ASP A 463 26.36 -5.09 -7.10
N THR A 464 25.13 -5.61 -7.11
CA THR A 464 23.96 -4.99 -7.74
C THR A 464 22.87 -4.56 -6.76
N SER A 465 23.08 -4.77 -5.46
CA SER A 465 22.10 -4.52 -4.39
C SER A 465 21.56 -3.09 -4.35
N ASP A 466 22.35 -2.12 -4.79
CA ASP A 466 22.01 -0.71 -4.80
C ASP A 466 22.75 0.06 -5.91
N VAL A 467 22.28 1.28 -6.15
CA VAL A 467 22.99 2.29 -6.94
C VAL A 467 23.16 3.54 -6.11
N ILE A 468 24.38 4.09 -6.12
CA ILE A 468 24.66 5.39 -5.51
C ILE A 468 24.37 6.45 -6.60
N PRO A 469 23.51 7.46 -6.33
CA PRO A 469 23.25 8.53 -7.28
C PRO A 469 24.54 9.19 -7.79
N ALA A 470 24.62 9.46 -9.09
CA ALA A 470 25.80 10.07 -9.70
C ALA A 470 25.99 11.52 -9.23
N GLU A 471 24.88 12.24 -9.03
CA GLU A 471 24.90 13.57 -8.46
C GLU A 471 24.93 13.51 -6.93
N PRO A 472 25.98 14.06 -6.29
CA PRO A 472 26.02 14.08 -4.84
C PRO A 472 24.95 15.05 -4.34
N HIS A 473 24.02 14.55 -3.53
CA HIS A 473 23.19 15.43 -2.72
C HIS A 473 24.09 16.24 -1.78
N PRO A 474 23.80 17.53 -1.56
CA PRO A 474 24.55 18.31 -0.60
C PRO A 474 24.39 17.66 0.78
N ARG A 475 25.50 17.29 1.42
CA ARG A 475 25.50 16.76 2.80
C ARG A 475 24.78 17.70 3.79
N TYR A 476 24.80 18.99 3.49
CA TYR A 476 24.06 20.03 4.18
C TYR A 476 23.28 20.80 3.11
N PRO A 477 22.05 20.38 2.76
CA PRO A 477 21.25 21.10 1.77
C PRO A 477 21.05 22.53 2.23
N ARG A 478 21.04 23.48 1.28
CA ARG A 478 20.68 24.85 1.59
C ARG A 478 19.20 24.88 1.94
N VAL A 479 18.91 24.84 3.24
CA VAL A 479 17.58 25.04 3.76
C VAL A 479 17.31 26.54 3.77
N ASP A 480 16.39 27.01 2.95
CA ASP A 480 15.95 28.41 2.91
C ASP A 480 14.81 28.65 3.92
N LEU A 481 15.12 28.37 5.18
CA LEU A 481 14.25 28.66 6.32
C LEU A 481 14.98 29.57 7.31
N PRO A 482 14.27 30.42 8.07
CA PRO A 482 14.86 31.20 9.15
C PRO A 482 15.50 30.30 10.20
N VAL A 483 16.59 30.76 10.82
CA VAL A 483 17.14 30.07 12.01
C VAL A 483 16.24 30.36 13.19
N PRO A 484 15.79 29.36 13.96
CA PRO A 484 15.07 29.59 15.20
C PRO A 484 15.88 30.51 16.13
N GLY A 485 15.35 31.70 16.42
CA GLY A 485 16.02 32.72 17.24
C GLY A 485 17.12 33.57 16.54
N GLY A 486 17.26 33.46 15.21
CA GLY A 486 18.23 34.25 14.44
C GLY A 486 17.91 35.75 14.41
N GLN A 487 18.93 36.60 14.51
CA GLN A 487 18.72 38.05 14.46
C GLN A 487 18.60 38.57 13.03
N PRO A 488 17.64 39.48 12.75
CA PRO A 488 17.54 40.14 11.46
C PRO A 488 18.73 41.08 11.23
N ARG A 489 19.32 40.99 10.03
CA ARG A 489 20.30 41.93 9.48
C ARG A 489 19.60 43.23 9.11
N GLN A 490 20.39 44.28 8.88
CA GLN A 490 19.89 45.63 8.56
C GLN A 490 19.06 45.70 7.27
N ASP A 491 19.22 44.73 6.36
CA ASP A 491 18.42 44.61 5.14
C ASP A 491 17.10 43.83 5.35
N GLY A 492 16.79 43.42 6.58
CA GLY A 492 15.60 42.65 6.93
C GLY A 492 15.75 41.13 6.80
N THR A 493 16.91 40.62 6.37
CA THR A 493 17.15 39.17 6.26
C THR A 493 17.69 38.59 7.57
N VAL A 494 17.15 37.47 8.05
CA VAL A 494 17.72 36.76 9.22
C VAL A 494 18.99 36.02 8.79
N GLU A 495 20.06 36.06 9.60
CA GLU A 495 21.27 35.28 9.32
C GLU A 495 20.93 33.80 9.20
N ARG A 496 20.99 33.25 7.98
CA ARG A 496 20.65 31.85 7.70
C ARG A 496 21.71 30.93 8.28
N ALA A 497 21.30 29.80 8.88
CA ALA A 497 22.23 28.83 9.46
C ALA A 497 23.18 28.29 8.39
N SER A 498 22.67 28.13 7.16
CA SER A 498 23.47 27.77 5.98
C SER A 498 24.56 28.81 5.67
N GLU A 499 24.27 30.11 5.70
CA GLU A 499 25.28 31.17 5.48
C GLU A 499 26.31 31.27 6.62
N HIS A 500 25.88 31.00 7.86
CA HIS A 500 26.77 30.94 9.01
C HIS A 500 27.70 29.72 8.92
N LEU A 501 27.14 28.54 8.65
CA LEU A 501 27.89 27.31 8.43
C LEU A 501 28.83 27.43 7.22
N ASP A 502 28.40 28.03 6.12
CA ASP A 502 29.25 28.27 4.95
C ASP A 502 30.45 29.16 5.27
N ARG A 503 30.27 30.18 6.12
CA ARG A 503 31.38 31.02 6.61
C ARG A 503 32.28 30.28 7.57
N VAL A 504 31.73 29.49 8.50
CA VAL A 504 32.50 28.66 9.41
C VAL A 504 33.30 27.61 8.63
N PHE A 505 32.70 26.95 7.65
CA PHE A 505 33.37 25.98 6.79
C PHE A 505 34.37 26.63 5.84
N ALA A 506 34.10 27.83 5.31
CA ALA A 506 35.07 28.59 4.52
C ALA A 506 36.27 29.04 5.38
N HIS A 507 36.03 29.38 6.65
CA HIS A 507 37.08 29.70 7.61
C HIS A 507 37.88 28.45 8.03
N LEU A 508 37.23 27.30 8.23
CA LEU A 508 37.88 26.02 8.49
C LEU A 508 38.70 25.54 7.29
N ARG A 509 38.21 25.75 6.05
CA ARG A 509 38.95 25.45 4.81
C ARG A 509 40.14 26.39 4.59
N SER A 510 40.10 27.63 5.09
CA SER A 510 41.23 28.57 4.98
C SER A 510 42.27 28.42 6.09
N THR A 511 41.90 27.84 7.24
CA THR A 511 42.78 27.61 8.40
C THR A 511 43.40 26.21 8.42
N CYS A 512 42.68 25.20 7.96
CA CYS A 512 43.23 23.89 7.65
C CYS A 512 43.70 23.93 6.19
N GLY A 513 44.98 24.21 5.95
CA GLY A 513 45.54 24.23 4.60
C GLY A 513 45.26 22.92 3.84
N ALA A 514 44.16 22.89 3.10
CA ALA A 514 43.79 21.81 2.21
C ALA A 514 44.38 22.12 0.82
N PRO A 515 45.02 21.15 0.17
CA PRO A 515 45.70 21.39 -1.09
C PRO A 515 44.69 21.81 -2.16
N ALA A 516 45.13 22.71 -3.04
CA ALA A 516 44.37 23.13 -4.21
C ALA A 516 43.78 21.91 -4.93
N ALA A 517 42.50 22.00 -5.31
CA ALA A 517 41.86 21.00 -6.15
C ALA A 517 42.76 20.76 -7.37
N PRO A 518 43.15 19.50 -7.67
CA PRO A 518 43.90 19.25 -8.87
C PRO A 518 43.01 19.60 -10.06
N ASP A 519 43.57 20.43 -10.95
CA ASP A 519 43.07 20.60 -12.30
C ASP A 519 42.69 19.26 -12.91
N ARG A 520 41.65 19.28 -13.73
CA ARG A 520 41.26 18.18 -14.63
C ARG A 520 42.52 17.66 -15.35
N VAL A 521 43.07 16.54 -14.88
CA VAL A 521 44.10 15.78 -15.58
C VAL A 521 43.51 14.43 -15.96
N THR A 522 43.42 14.28 -17.27
CA THR A 522 43.14 13.08 -18.03
C THR A 522 44.13 11.95 -17.68
N GLY A 523 43.60 10.76 -17.39
CA GLY A 523 44.31 9.48 -17.48
C GLY A 523 45.08 9.01 -16.24
N ALA A 524 44.63 7.92 -15.60
CA ALA A 524 45.41 6.68 -15.38
C ALA A 524 44.79 5.74 -14.31
N ARG A 525 44.50 4.50 -14.75
CA ARG A 525 44.43 3.15 -14.13
C ARG A 525 44.15 2.95 -12.60
N PRO A 526 43.30 1.96 -12.24
CA PRO A 526 42.97 1.65 -10.84
C PRO A 526 44.07 0.81 -10.14
N ARG A 527 44.28 1.06 -8.84
CA ARG A 527 45.13 0.27 -7.93
C ARG A 527 44.28 -0.73 -7.12
N ARG A 528 44.80 -1.95 -6.97
CA ARG A 528 44.24 -3.07 -6.18
C ARG A 528 44.11 -2.76 -4.67
N PRO A 529 43.10 -3.33 -3.96
CA PRO A 529 43.03 -3.31 -2.50
C PRO A 529 43.87 -4.44 -1.85
N PRO A 530 44.28 -4.30 -0.57
CA PRO A 530 45.16 -5.22 0.12
C PRO A 530 44.42 -6.37 0.82
N THR A 531 45.17 -7.44 1.06
CA THR A 531 44.82 -8.76 1.60
C THR A 531 44.32 -8.79 3.05
N ALA A 532 43.37 -9.68 3.32
CA ALA A 532 42.83 -10.06 4.63
C ALA A 532 43.84 -10.77 5.57
N PRO A 533 43.57 -10.84 6.89
CA PRO A 533 44.15 -11.84 7.77
C PRO A 533 43.15 -12.91 8.27
N ARG A 534 43.74 -14.10 8.40
CA ARG A 534 43.33 -15.45 8.82
C ARG A 534 42.56 -15.63 10.14
N SER A 535 41.61 -16.58 10.07
CA SER A 535 41.28 -17.75 10.93
C SER A 535 41.72 -17.81 12.40
N LEU A 536 40.79 -18.25 13.27
CA LEU A 536 40.93 -19.13 14.46
C LEU A 536 39.50 -19.67 14.77
N ASP A 537 39.18 -20.91 14.39
CA ASP A 537 39.31 -22.17 15.14
C ASP A 537 38.12 -22.53 16.04
N ALA A 538 37.65 -23.75 15.82
CA ALA A 538 36.55 -24.43 16.48
C ALA A 538 36.92 -24.98 17.86
N ALA A 539 35.89 -25.14 18.71
CA ALA A 539 35.58 -26.33 19.52
C ALA A 539 34.91 -25.95 20.85
N HIS A 540 33.68 -26.40 21.08
CA HIS A 540 33.35 -27.35 22.16
C HIS A 540 31.84 -27.60 22.20
N ASN A 541 31.48 -28.87 22.04
CA ASN A 541 30.20 -29.45 22.41
C ASN A 541 30.51 -30.58 23.41
N PRO A 542 29.72 -30.76 24.48
CA PRO A 542 29.40 -32.12 24.88
C PRO A 542 27.90 -32.34 25.12
N ALA A 543 27.46 -33.48 24.55
CA ALA A 543 26.35 -34.38 24.89
C ALA A 543 25.60 -34.11 26.21
N GLY A 544 24.29 -34.36 26.35
CA GLY A 544 23.36 -35.19 25.60
C GLY A 544 22.52 -36.00 26.61
N GLU A 545 21.20 -35.85 26.60
CA GLU A 545 20.20 -36.70 27.27
C GLU A 545 18.83 -36.32 26.63
N GLY A 546 18.18 -37.18 25.87
CA GLY A 546 17.18 -38.12 26.40
C GLY A 546 15.83 -37.89 25.71
N LEU A 547 15.61 -38.55 24.56
CA LEU A 547 14.36 -38.57 23.81
C LEU A 547 13.18 -39.04 24.68
N ARG A 548 12.14 -38.21 24.81
CA ARG A 548 10.77 -38.63 25.15
C ARG A 548 9.88 -38.28 23.96
N GLY A 549 9.08 -39.25 23.52
CA GLY A 549 8.18 -39.14 22.36
C GLY A 549 7.11 -38.04 22.53
N PRO A 550 6.41 -37.68 21.44
CA PRO A 550 5.50 -36.55 21.45
C PRO A 550 4.34 -36.85 22.41
N ALA A 551 4.21 -36.01 23.43
CA ALA A 551 3.00 -35.90 24.21
C ALA A 551 1.88 -35.41 23.28
N ARG A 552 0.66 -35.94 23.46
CA ARG A 552 -0.55 -35.41 22.80
C ARG A 552 -0.67 -33.90 23.10
N PRO A 553 -1.10 -33.07 22.14
CA PRO A 553 -1.33 -31.67 22.40
C PRO A 553 -2.46 -31.54 23.44
N VAL A 554 -2.14 -30.88 24.55
CA VAL A 554 -3.13 -30.29 25.44
C VAL A 554 -3.59 -29.02 24.72
N GLU A 555 -4.89 -28.83 24.53
CA GLU A 555 -5.44 -27.56 24.07
C GLU A 555 -4.93 -26.45 25.00
N GLU A 556 -4.05 -25.58 24.50
CA GLU A 556 -3.66 -24.37 25.23
C GLU A 556 -4.91 -23.51 25.37
N SER A 557 -5.39 -23.28 26.59
CA SER A 557 -6.54 -22.41 26.79
C SER A 557 -6.19 -21.00 26.33
N MET A 558 -6.89 -20.51 25.31
CA MET A 558 -6.64 -19.21 24.70
C MET A 558 -6.97 -18.05 25.66
N ASN A 559 -6.06 -17.10 25.80
CA ASN A 559 -6.28 -15.85 26.53
C ASN A 559 -6.99 -14.84 25.61
N ALA A 560 -8.19 -14.39 25.97
CA ALA A 560 -9.01 -13.48 25.17
C ALA A 560 -8.90 -12.00 25.59
N VAL A 561 -7.74 -11.53 26.00
CA VAL A 561 -7.51 -10.09 26.25
C VAL A 561 -7.40 -9.33 24.92
N ILE A 562 -8.11 -8.21 24.78
CA ILE A 562 -8.05 -7.26 23.65
C ILE A 562 -7.98 -5.82 24.22
N PRO A 563 -6.99 -4.98 23.89
CA PRO A 563 -5.83 -5.25 23.04
C PRO A 563 -4.90 -6.33 23.57
N VAL A 564 -4.26 -7.08 22.66
CA VAL A 564 -3.28 -8.12 22.99
C VAL A 564 -2.12 -7.54 23.83
N PRO A 565 -1.72 -8.20 24.95
CA PRO A 565 -0.58 -7.74 25.76
C PRO A 565 0.76 -7.93 25.03
N ALA A 566 1.70 -7.01 25.26
CA ALA A 566 3.04 -7.09 24.67
C ALA A 566 3.77 -8.42 24.98
N THR A 567 3.59 -8.97 26.18
CA THR A 567 4.08 -10.33 26.53
C THR A 567 3.10 -11.07 27.42
N THR A 568 2.99 -12.38 27.20
CA THR A 568 2.26 -13.31 28.07
C THR A 568 3.14 -14.53 28.34
N VAL A 569 3.31 -14.89 29.60
CA VAL A 569 4.13 -16.02 30.04
C VAL A 569 3.32 -16.90 30.98
N ALA A 570 3.11 -18.16 30.59
CA ALA A 570 2.45 -19.15 31.44
C ALA A 570 3.25 -19.39 32.73
N SER A 571 2.55 -19.57 33.85
CA SER A 571 3.15 -19.84 35.16
C SER A 571 2.74 -21.20 35.68
N ALA A 572 3.58 -21.84 36.50
CA ALA A 572 3.24 -23.13 37.10
C ALA A 572 2.15 -22.95 38.18
N GLY A 573 1.06 -23.71 38.07
CA GLY A 573 -0.02 -23.73 39.05
C GLY A 573 -1.29 -24.38 38.49
N GLU A 574 -2.27 -24.59 39.36
CA GLU A 574 -3.61 -25.05 38.94
C GLU A 574 -4.47 -23.86 38.48
N PRO A 575 -5.39 -24.05 37.50
CA PRO A 575 -6.35 -23.03 37.10
C PRO A 575 -7.21 -22.54 38.28
N LEU A 576 -7.51 -21.24 38.29
CA LEU A 576 -8.47 -20.66 39.23
C LEU A 576 -9.90 -21.03 38.80
N ALA A 577 -10.58 -21.80 39.65
CA ALA A 577 -12.00 -22.12 39.48
C ALA A 577 -12.90 -20.88 39.64
N ASP A 578 -14.16 -20.97 39.21
CA ASP A 578 -15.11 -19.87 39.45
C ASP A 578 -15.36 -19.66 40.95
N GLY A 579 -15.46 -18.41 41.37
CA GLY A 579 -15.49 -18.06 42.79
C GLY A 579 -15.80 -16.60 43.06
N SER A 580 -15.89 -16.25 44.34
CA SER A 580 -16.14 -14.87 44.79
C SER A 580 -14.85 -14.05 44.83
N TRP A 581 -14.93 -12.78 44.45
CA TRP A 581 -13.78 -11.89 44.26
C TRP A 581 -13.83 -10.67 45.17
N HIS A 582 -12.70 -10.35 45.79
CA HIS A 582 -12.46 -9.07 46.46
C HIS A 582 -11.56 -8.20 45.59
N ILE A 583 -11.95 -6.94 45.38
CA ILE A 583 -11.03 -5.92 44.85
C ILE A 583 -10.37 -5.22 46.03
N ARG A 584 -9.04 -5.21 46.05
CA ARG A 584 -8.20 -4.50 47.03
C ARG A 584 -7.20 -3.64 46.30
N SER A 585 -6.74 -2.59 46.96
CA SER A 585 -5.70 -1.73 46.43
C SER A 585 -4.82 -1.15 47.53
N ASP A 586 -3.67 -0.63 47.13
CA ASP A 586 -2.92 0.33 47.94
C ASP A 586 -3.76 1.61 48.13
N THR A 587 -3.44 2.41 49.15
CA THR A 587 -4.36 3.45 49.65
C THR A 587 -4.60 4.54 48.60
N GLU A 588 -3.56 4.87 47.85
CA GLU A 588 -3.54 5.82 46.75
C GLU A 588 -4.28 5.34 45.50
N LEU A 589 -4.44 4.02 45.33
CA LEU A 589 -5.14 3.39 44.19
C LEU A 589 -6.60 3.03 44.51
N ARG A 590 -7.16 3.63 45.57
CA ARG A 590 -8.56 3.38 45.98
C ARG A 590 -9.58 3.88 44.93
N PRO A 591 -9.43 5.07 44.33
CA PRO A 591 -10.35 5.52 43.29
C PRO A 591 -10.44 4.58 42.08
N GLU A 592 -9.31 4.01 41.66
CA GLU A 592 -9.20 3.08 40.53
C GLU A 592 -9.85 1.75 40.89
N ALA A 593 -9.66 1.27 42.13
CA ALA A 593 -10.32 0.06 42.62
C ALA A 593 -11.85 0.21 42.71
N ASP A 594 -12.34 1.38 43.14
CA ASP A 594 -13.78 1.68 43.19
C ASP A 594 -14.37 1.78 41.78
N THR A 595 -13.67 2.39 40.83
CA THR A 595 -14.10 2.46 39.42
C THR A 595 -14.09 1.08 38.76
N LEU A 596 -13.06 0.27 39.01
CA LEU A 596 -12.99 -1.11 38.51
C LEU A 596 -14.12 -1.97 39.09
N ARG A 597 -14.51 -1.74 40.34
CA ARG A 597 -15.66 -2.40 40.95
C ARG A 597 -16.97 -2.04 40.24
N GLU A 598 -17.16 -0.78 39.86
CA GLU A 598 -18.31 -0.37 39.04
C GLU A 598 -18.33 -1.10 37.69
N LEU A 599 -17.17 -1.20 37.01
CA LEU A 599 -17.05 -1.88 35.73
C LEU A 599 -17.29 -3.40 35.82
N LEU A 600 -16.91 -4.04 36.91
CA LEU A 600 -17.08 -5.49 37.11
C LEU A 600 -18.45 -5.88 37.68
N ALA A 601 -19.17 -4.94 38.31
CA ALA A 601 -20.43 -5.23 38.98
C ALA A 601 -21.51 -5.88 38.07
N PRO A 602 -21.72 -5.43 36.81
CA PRO A 602 -22.68 -6.06 35.90
C PRO A 602 -22.37 -7.54 35.60
N HIS A 603 -21.09 -7.93 35.62
CA HIS A 603 -20.62 -9.24 35.18
C HIS A 603 -20.48 -10.26 36.33
N LEU A 604 -20.00 -9.78 37.48
CA LEU A 604 -19.77 -10.65 38.63
C LEU A 604 -20.96 -10.71 39.58
N GLY A 605 -21.82 -9.68 39.59
CA GLY A 605 -23.01 -9.63 40.45
C GLY A 605 -22.69 -9.94 41.91
N SER A 606 -23.37 -10.93 42.50
CA SER A 606 -23.16 -11.37 43.89
C SER A 606 -21.79 -12.03 44.13
N ARG A 607 -21.05 -12.42 43.07
CA ARG A 607 -19.68 -12.93 43.19
C ARG A 607 -18.68 -11.82 43.53
N LEU A 608 -19.01 -10.55 43.29
CA LEU A 608 -18.17 -9.42 43.67
C LEU A 608 -18.45 -9.02 45.13
N LEU A 609 -17.56 -9.40 46.03
CA LEU A 609 -17.78 -9.26 47.48
C LEU A 609 -17.66 -7.80 47.94
N PRO A 610 -18.52 -7.34 48.87
CA PRO A 610 -18.52 -5.97 49.35
C PRO A 610 -17.22 -5.61 50.07
N PRO A 611 -16.79 -4.33 50.07
CA PRO A 611 -15.61 -3.88 50.81
C PRO A 611 -15.67 -4.29 52.29
N GLY A 612 -14.58 -4.82 52.84
CA GLY A 612 -14.47 -5.17 54.26
C GLY A 612 -15.08 -6.52 54.68
N SER A 613 -15.61 -7.32 53.75
CA SER A 613 -16.10 -8.69 54.04
C SER A 613 -14.95 -9.69 54.33
N THR A 614 -15.25 -10.77 55.07
CA THR A 614 -14.26 -11.80 55.46
C THR A 614 -13.63 -12.49 54.24
N PRO A 615 -12.32 -12.85 54.26
CA PRO A 615 -11.51 -13.20 53.07
C PRO A 615 -11.77 -14.59 52.46
N LYS A 616 -12.99 -15.12 52.51
CA LYS A 616 -13.32 -16.35 51.77
C LYS A 616 -13.57 -15.99 50.30
N GLY A 617 -12.51 -15.99 49.48
CA GLY A 617 -12.57 -15.71 48.05
C GLY A 617 -11.21 -15.30 47.46
N TYR A 618 -11.14 -15.18 46.14
CA TYR A 618 -9.94 -14.70 45.43
C TYR A 618 -9.80 -13.17 45.55
N VAL A 619 -8.58 -12.68 45.38
CA VAL A 619 -8.28 -11.25 45.46
C VAL A 619 -7.79 -10.73 44.10
N LEU A 620 -8.45 -9.69 43.59
CA LEU A 620 -7.90 -8.80 42.57
C LEU A 620 -7.25 -7.62 43.30
N ARG A 621 -5.93 -7.47 43.17
CA ARG A 621 -5.15 -6.47 43.90
C ARG A 621 -4.53 -5.47 42.95
N LEU A 622 -4.77 -4.17 43.15
CA LEU A 622 -4.04 -3.09 42.47
C LEU A 622 -2.90 -2.61 43.38
N THR A 623 -1.67 -2.54 42.86
CA THR A 623 -0.48 -2.12 43.62
C THR A 623 0.31 -1.05 42.88
N SER A 624 0.76 -0.03 43.63
CA SER A 624 1.73 0.92 43.13
C SER A 624 3.13 0.39 43.42
N SER A 625 4.00 0.39 42.42
CA SER A 625 5.37 -0.10 42.56
C SER A 625 6.32 0.84 41.84
N GLN A 626 7.49 1.07 42.43
CA GLN A 626 8.61 1.79 41.79
C GLN A 626 9.66 0.81 41.22
N ALA A 627 9.44 -0.50 41.37
CA ALA A 627 10.31 -1.51 40.79
C ALA A 627 10.16 -1.57 39.27
N PRO A 628 11.25 -1.80 38.50
CA PRO A 628 11.20 -1.86 37.03
C PRO A 628 10.19 -2.86 36.51
N LEU A 629 9.38 -2.44 35.54
CA LEU A 629 8.49 -3.29 34.74
C LEU A 629 9.23 -3.83 33.50
N ALA A 630 8.86 -5.02 33.02
CA ALA A 630 9.59 -5.73 31.96
C ALA A 630 9.49 -5.04 30.57
N HIS A 631 8.50 -4.17 30.37
CA HIS A 631 8.34 -3.34 29.18
C HIS A 631 8.03 -1.90 29.62
N GLY A 632 8.91 -0.95 29.28
CA GLY A 632 8.84 0.45 29.73
C GLY A 632 9.16 1.45 28.62
N ARG A 633 8.78 1.15 27.37
CA ARG A 633 8.86 2.16 26.31
C ARG A 633 7.71 3.16 26.52
N PRO A 634 7.99 4.46 26.50
CA PRO A 634 6.92 5.44 26.57
C PRO A 634 6.07 5.44 25.30
N ALA A 635 4.79 5.76 25.45
CA ALA A 635 3.89 5.88 24.32
C ALA A 635 4.28 7.05 23.41
N VAL A 636 4.13 6.88 22.10
CA VAL A 636 4.43 7.87 21.06
C VAL A 636 3.21 8.77 20.82
N GLY A 637 3.45 10.05 20.56
CA GLY A 637 2.42 11.00 20.14
C GLY A 637 2.04 12.01 21.22
N VAL A 638 0.80 12.51 21.14
CA VAL A 638 0.33 13.63 21.96
C VAL A 638 -0.41 13.11 23.19
N PRO A 639 0.00 13.48 24.41
CA PRO A 639 -0.72 13.11 25.63
C PRO A 639 -2.10 13.80 25.67
N PRO A 640 -3.21 13.06 25.78
CA PRO A 640 -4.55 13.66 25.76
C PRO A 640 -4.85 14.47 27.02
N ALA A 641 -4.18 14.20 28.14
CA ALA A 641 -4.27 14.99 29.36
C ALA A 641 -3.37 16.25 29.35
N GLY A 642 -2.57 16.46 28.30
CA GLY A 642 -1.72 17.65 28.14
C GLY A 642 -0.44 17.65 28.97
N GLU A 643 0.04 16.46 29.36
CA GLU A 643 1.26 16.28 30.16
C GLU A 643 2.53 16.54 29.32
N ASP A 644 3.57 17.11 29.94
CA ASP A 644 4.87 17.41 29.28
C ASP A 644 5.82 16.20 29.26
N GLN A 645 5.44 15.09 29.89
CA GLN A 645 6.24 13.87 29.96
C GLN A 645 5.66 12.80 29.03
N PRO A 646 6.52 11.85 28.60
CA PRO A 646 6.03 10.67 27.90
C PRO A 646 5.01 9.92 28.76
N VAL A 647 3.89 9.52 28.16
CA VAL A 647 2.77 8.86 28.84
C VAL A 647 3.21 7.46 29.31
N ASP A 648 3.27 7.25 30.63
CA ASP A 648 3.52 5.94 31.24
C ASP A 648 2.21 5.28 31.70
N GLU A 649 1.67 4.44 30.83
CA GLU A 649 0.56 3.53 31.11
C GLU A 649 1.03 2.07 31.24
N SER A 650 2.32 1.84 31.50
CA SER A 650 2.88 0.49 31.60
C SER A 650 2.43 -0.25 32.86
N TYR A 651 2.23 -1.56 32.73
CA TYR A 651 1.78 -2.40 33.83
C TYR A 651 2.16 -3.87 33.69
N GLU A 652 1.97 -4.60 34.79
CA GLU A 652 2.10 -6.04 34.88
C GLU A 652 0.86 -6.64 35.57
N VAL A 653 0.36 -7.76 35.04
CA VAL A 653 -0.70 -8.57 35.64
C VAL A 653 -0.15 -9.95 35.93
N HIS A 654 -0.31 -10.43 37.16
CA HIS A 654 0.07 -11.77 37.57
C HIS A 654 -1.15 -12.52 38.11
N VAL A 655 -1.47 -13.64 37.48
CA VAL A 655 -2.53 -14.56 37.89
C VAL A 655 -1.87 -15.71 38.65
N GLY A 656 -2.18 -15.85 39.94
CA GLY A 656 -1.65 -16.88 40.82
C GLY A 656 -2.73 -17.56 41.64
N ALA A 657 -2.34 -18.49 42.51
CA ALA A 657 -3.28 -19.35 43.27
C ALA A 657 -4.31 -18.59 44.14
N ASP A 658 -3.99 -17.38 44.59
CA ASP A 658 -4.85 -16.56 45.46
C ASP A 658 -5.65 -15.48 44.70
N GLY A 659 -5.51 -15.38 43.38
CA GLY A 659 -6.18 -14.40 42.53
C GLY A 659 -5.24 -13.63 41.58
N ILE A 660 -5.57 -12.37 41.29
CA ILE A 660 -4.88 -11.53 40.30
C ILE A 660 -4.18 -10.36 41.01
N THR A 661 -2.91 -10.14 40.73
CA THR A 661 -2.18 -8.94 41.18
C THR A 661 -1.80 -8.08 39.98
N CYS A 662 -2.24 -6.83 40.01
CA CYS A 662 -1.96 -5.80 39.03
C CYS A 662 -0.95 -4.81 39.62
N ARG A 663 0.14 -4.56 38.91
CA ARG A 663 1.24 -3.69 39.34
C ARG A 663 1.53 -2.65 38.28
N ALA A 664 1.65 -1.38 38.66
CA ALA A 664 2.02 -0.30 37.75
C ALA A 664 2.79 0.82 38.48
N HIS A 665 3.43 1.71 37.71
CA HIS A 665 4.07 2.91 38.25
C HIS A 665 3.07 4.05 38.51
N THR A 666 2.01 4.12 37.69
CA THR A 666 1.02 5.20 37.68
C THR A 666 -0.38 4.69 37.99
N ALA A 667 -1.27 5.59 38.42
CA ALA A 667 -2.69 5.28 38.60
C ALA A 667 -3.34 4.81 37.28
N THR A 668 -3.02 5.48 36.17
CA THR A 668 -3.49 5.10 34.83
C THR A 668 -3.06 3.68 34.47
N GLY A 669 -1.77 3.34 34.62
CA GLY A 669 -1.28 1.98 34.37
C GLY A 669 -1.96 0.93 35.28
N ALA A 670 -2.20 1.26 36.55
CA ALA A 670 -2.91 0.37 37.48
C ALA A 670 -4.37 0.13 37.05
N PHE A 671 -5.04 1.17 36.54
CA PHE A 671 -6.37 1.05 35.97
C PHE A 671 -6.36 0.20 34.69
N ARG A 672 -5.42 0.39 33.76
CA ARG A 672 -5.27 -0.46 32.55
C ARG A 672 -5.03 -1.93 32.89
N ALA A 673 -4.20 -2.19 33.90
CA ALA A 673 -3.98 -3.52 34.45
C ALA A 673 -5.27 -4.13 35.02
N GLY A 674 -6.05 -3.32 35.74
CA GLY A 674 -7.37 -3.67 36.24
C GLY A 674 -8.34 -4.04 35.11
N VAL A 675 -8.35 -3.31 34.00
CA VAL A 675 -9.17 -3.61 32.81
C VAL A 675 -8.74 -4.94 32.17
N THR A 676 -7.45 -5.19 32.01
CA THR A 676 -6.95 -6.50 31.52
C THR A 676 -7.36 -7.64 32.46
N ALA A 677 -7.25 -7.45 33.77
CA ALA A 677 -7.76 -8.40 34.75
C ALA A 677 -9.27 -8.60 34.61
N ALA A 678 -10.04 -7.54 34.39
CA ALA A 678 -11.49 -7.65 34.19
C ALA A 678 -11.83 -8.49 32.95
N GLN A 679 -11.15 -8.26 31.82
CA GLN A 679 -11.34 -9.08 30.62
C GLN A 679 -11.04 -10.55 30.89
N LEU A 680 -9.89 -10.87 31.52
CA LEU A 680 -9.54 -12.24 31.94
C LEU A 680 -10.60 -12.87 32.86
N LEU A 681 -11.24 -12.09 33.73
CA LEU A 681 -12.28 -12.60 34.62
C LEU A 681 -13.59 -12.90 33.88
N ILE A 682 -13.89 -12.15 32.82
CA ILE A 682 -15.18 -12.18 32.14
C ILE A 682 -15.17 -13.14 30.95
N THR A 683 -14.07 -13.22 30.19
CA THR A 683 -13.98 -14.00 28.94
C THR A 683 -13.41 -15.42 29.13
N ARG A 684 -13.24 -15.86 30.39
CA ARG A 684 -12.66 -17.16 30.74
C ARG A 684 -13.64 -18.32 30.63
N ASP A 685 -13.09 -19.50 30.34
CA ASP A 685 -13.67 -20.78 30.76
C ASP A 685 -13.07 -21.19 32.12
N GLU A 686 -11.74 -21.27 32.19
CA GLU A 686 -10.93 -21.38 33.41
C GLU A 686 -9.81 -20.34 33.37
N LEU A 687 -9.45 -19.76 34.52
CA LEU A 687 -8.42 -18.72 34.58
C LEU A 687 -7.04 -19.32 34.89
N GLN A 688 -6.21 -19.46 33.86
CA GLN A 688 -4.88 -20.06 33.97
C GLN A 688 -3.86 -19.17 34.70
N PRO A 689 -2.92 -19.74 35.47
CA PRO A 689 -1.80 -19.01 36.03
C PRO A 689 -0.87 -18.48 34.93
N GLN A 690 -0.65 -17.17 34.93
CA GLN A 690 0.09 -16.49 33.88
C GLN A 690 0.56 -15.11 34.34
N ARG A 691 1.57 -14.58 33.65
CA ARG A 691 2.08 -13.22 33.84
C ARG A 691 2.01 -12.47 32.52
N LEU A 692 1.44 -11.27 32.55
CA LEU A 692 1.31 -10.38 31.40
C LEU A 692 2.05 -9.08 31.70
N CYS A 693 2.82 -8.57 30.74
CA CYS A 693 3.43 -7.24 30.82
C CYS A 693 3.05 -6.46 29.57
N ASP A 694 2.70 -5.19 29.74
CA ASP A 694 2.05 -4.44 28.67
C ASP A 694 2.21 -2.92 28.83
N ALA A 695 2.16 -2.21 27.70
CA ALA A 695 2.20 -0.75 27.59
C ALA A 695 1.67 -0.35 26.20
N PRO A 696 0.99 0.81 26.07
CA PRO A 696 0.49 1.26 24.78
C PRO A 696 1.60 1.78 23.87
N HIS A 697 1.40 1.61 22.56
CA HIS A 697 2.22 2.20 21.52
C HIS A 697 1.90 3.68 21.33
N PHE A 698 0.65 4.06 21.07
CA PHE A 698 0.25 5.47 20.91
C PHE A 698 -0.29 6.08 22.21
N ALA A 699 0.09 7.33 22.48
CA ALA A 699 -0.34 8.11 23.64
C ALA A 699 -1.80 8.58 23.52
N TRP A 700 -2.28 8.86 22.30
CA TRP A 700 -3.66 9.23 22.00
C TRP A 700 -4.40 8.08 21.30
N ARG A 701 -5.51 7.63 21.89
CA ARG A 701 -6.35 6.53 21.38
C ARG A 701 -7.81 6.91 21.62
N GLY A 702 -8.46 7.43 20.58
CA GLY A 702 -9.75 8.09 20.71
C GLY A 702 -10.93 7.39 20.07
N LEU A 703 -12.12 7.73 20.55
CA LEU A 703 -13.42 7.44 19.96
C LEU A 703 -14.23 8.74 19.84
N MET A 704 -14.48 9.17 18.60
CA MET A 704 -15.39 10.25 18.28
C MET A 704 -16.84 9.76 18.19
N LEU A 705 -17.74 10.52 18.82
CA LEU A 705 -19.18 10.28 18.83
C LEU A 705 -19.92 11.56 18.42
N ASP A 706 -20.99 11.38 17.64
CA ASP A 706 -21.79 12.48 17.08
C ASP A 706 -23.19 12.62 17.74
N PRO A 707 -23.29 13.32 18.89
CA PRO A 707 -24.58 13.70 19.44
C PRO A 707 -25.27 14.84 18.67
N ALA A 708 -24.58 15.55 17.75
CA ALA A 708 -25.17 16.65 17.01
C ALA A 708 -26.29 16.17 16.08
N ARG A 709 -26.07 15.08 15.34
CA ARG A 709 -27.08 14.52 14.42
C ARG A 709 -28.09 13.66 15.17
N THR A 710 -27.63 12.78 16.06
CA THR A 710 -28.47 11.93 16.91
C THR A 710 -28.13 12.15 18.37
N PHE A 711 -29.01 12.83 19.11
CA PHE A 711 -28.75 13.14 20.52
C PHE A 711 -28.65 11.87 21.38
N LEU A 712 -27.58 11.78 22.16
CA LEU A 712 -27.36 10.75 23.18
C LEU A 712 -27.48 11.35 24.55
N ASP A 713 -28.25 10.75 25.44
CA ASP A 713 -28.34 11.26 26.81
C ASP A 713 -27.06 10.96 27.62
N CYS A 714 -26.94 11.56 28.81
CA CYS A 714 -25.76 11.36 29.66
C CYS A 714 -25.60 9.91 30.12
N SER A 715 -26.67 9.14 30.25
CA SER A 715 -26.62 7.74 30.64
C SER A 715 -26.07 6.89 29.50
N GLU A 716 -26.46 7.17 28.26
CA GLU A 716 -25.95 6.52 27.05
C GLU A 716 -24.47 6.84 26.82
N LEU A 717 -24.08 8.12 26.92
CA LEU A 717 -22.68 8.51 26.81
C LEU A 717 -21.79 7.84 27.87
N ARG A 718 -22.26 7.68 29.11
CA ARG A 718 -21.53 6.94 30.14
C ARG A 718 -21.31 5.48 29.77
N ARG A 719 -22.26 4.83 29.09
CA ARG A 719 -22.11 3.44 28.60
C ARG A 719 -21.06 3.36 27.48
N LEU A 720 -20.98 4.36 26.61
CA LEU A 720 -19.95 4.43 25.56
C LEU A 720 -18.56 4.78 26.13
N ILE A 721 -18.49 5.64 27.16
CA ILE A 721 -17.26 5.90 27.91
C ILE A 721 -16.76 4.63 28.61
N ASP A 722 -17.66 3.83 29.21
CA ASP A 722 -17.32 2.52 29.75
C ASP A 722 -16.74 1.61 28.65
N LEU A 723 -17.38 1.55 27.47
CA LEU A 723 -16.92 0.74 26.35
C LEU A 723 -15.52 1.15 25.86
N ALA A 724 -15.27 2.45 25.71
CA ALA A 724 -13.96 3.00 25.36
C ALA A 724 -12.89 2.60 26.39
N ALA A 725 -13.21 2.72 27.70
CA ALA A 725 -12.30 2.35 28.77
C ALA A 725 -11.95 0.86 28.77
N LEU A 726 -12.95 0.02 28.48
CA LEU A 726 -12.80 -1.44 28.41
C LEU A 726 -11.89 -1.90 27.26
N TYR A 727 -11.82 -1.14 26.17
CA TYR A 727 -10.85 -1.34 25.08
C TYR A 727 -9.59 -0.46 25.19
N LYS A 728 -9.37 0.16 26.36
CA LYS A 728 -8.19 0.99 26.68
C LYS A 728 -8.00 2.23 25.79
N LEU A 729 -9.08 2.71 25.17
CA LEU A 729 -9.13 4.06 24.59
C LEU A 729 -9.11 5.09 25.72
N ASN A 730 -8.46 6.22 25.49
CA ASN A 730 -8.22 7.27 26.48
C ASN A 730 -8.72 8.65 26.06
N VAL A 731 -9.40 8.75 24.92
CA VAL A 731 -10.09 9.95 24.47
C VAL A 731 -11.52 9.61 24.05
N VAL A 732 -12.47 10.47 24.46
CA VAL A 732 -13.81 10.52 23.87
C VAL A 732 -13.99 11.90 23.26
N HIS A 733 -14.02 11.96 21.94
CA HIS A 733 -14.22 13.16 21.16
C HIS A 733 -15.74 13.33 20.94
N LEU A 734 -16.32 14.43 21.39
CA LEU A 734 -17.76 14.70 21.26
C LEU A 734 -17.98 15.77 20.20
N HIS A 735 -18.58 15.36 19.08
CA HIS A 735 -19.02 16.25 18.02
C HIS A 735 -20.34 16.94 18.42
N LEU A 736 -20.23 18.08 19.12
CA LEU A 736 -21.36 18.68 19.85
C LEU A 736 -22.24 19.59 19.01
N THR A 737 -21.81 19.96 17.80
CA THR A 737 -22.53 20.94 16.97
C THR A 737 -22.44 20.61 15.50
N ASP A 738 -23.56 20.70 14.80
CA ASP A 738 -23.64 20.68 13.34
C ASP A 738 -24.84 21.51 12.85
N ASN A 739 -25.20 21.36 11.58
CA ASN A 739 -26.38 21.90 10.95
C ASN A 739 -27.67 21.41 11.61
N GLU A 740 -27.72 20.16 12.07
CA GLU A 740 -28.92 19.53 12.65
C GLU A 740 -29.11 19.82 14.15
N GLY A 741 -28.05 20.19 14.86
CA GLY A 741 -28.11 20.23 16.32
C GLY A 741 -26.97 20.99 17.00
N TRP A 742 -27.32 21.65 18.11
CA TRP A 742 -26.37 22.26 19.03
C TRP A 742 -26.57 21.64 20.42
N ARG A 743 -25.57 20.92 20.94
CA ARG A 743 -25.76 20.01 22.08
C ARG A 743 -25.17 20.49 23.39
N LEU A 744 -24.46 21.61 23.43
CA LEU A 744 -23.87 22.15 24.66
C LEU A 744 -24.47 23.49 25.04
N GLN A 745 -24.94 23.64 26.27
CA GLN A 745 -25.46 24.93 26.76
C GLN A 745 -24.38 26.03 26.72
N ILE A 746 -24.69 27.16 26.08
CA ILE A 746 -23.83 28.35 26.02
C ILE A 746 -24.51 29.52 26.76
N PRO A 747 -24.13 29.82 28.02
CA PRO A 747 -24.76 30.89 28.80
C PRO A 747 -24.80 32.25 28.10
N ALA A 748 -23.73 32.60 27.37
CA ALA A 748 -23.65 33.89 26.70
C ALA A 748 -24.51 33.97 25.44
N LEU A 749 -24.99 32.83 24.92
CA LEU A 749 -25.88 32.77 23.76
C LEU A 749 -26.99 31.72 23.98
N PRO A 750 -27.97 31.99 24.87
CA PRO A 750 -28.99 31.02 25.27
C PRO A 750 -29.93 30.61 24.13
N GLY A 751 -29.96 31.37 23.03
CA GLY A 751 -30.73 31.04 21.82
C GLY A 751 -30.25 29.78 21.10
N LEU A 752 -29.03 29.30 21.35
CA LEU A 752 -28.51 28.04 20.81
C LEU A 752 -29.15 26.80 21.46
N THR A 753 -29.55 26.92 22.73
CA THR A 753 -30.17 25.85 23.51
C THR A 753 -31.43 26.38 24.19
N PRO A 754 -32.50 26.69 23.42
CA PRO A 754 -33.72 27.24 24.00
C PRO A 754 -34.34 26.23 24.99
N PRO A 755 -35.07 26.70 26.02
CA PRO A 755 -35.85 25.81 26.88
C PRO A 755 -36.78 24.95 26.03
N ALA A 756 -36.88 23.66 26.34
CA ALA A 756 -37.85 22.80 25.67
C ALA A 756 -39.28 23.34 25.88
N ALA A 757 -40.11 23.27 24.84
CA ALA A 757 -41.54 23.56 24.98
C ALA A 757 -42.17 22.56 25.97
N ASP A 758 -43.28 22.95 26.61
CA ASP A 758 -44.02 22.04 27.49
C ASP A 758 -44.30 20.72 26.71
N ASP A 759 -43.88 19.59 27.29
CA ASP A 759 -43.92 18.20 26.76
C ASP A 759 -42.81 17.76 25.77
N ALA A 760 -41.83 18.58 25.40
CA ALA A 760 -40.70 18.16 24.55
C ALA A 760 -39.45 17.73 25.37
N GLU A 761 -38.78 16.65 24.96
CA GLU A 761 -37.52 16.23 25.59
C GLU A 761 -36.36 17.17 25.24
N ARG A 762 -35.52 17.46 26.22
CA ARG A 762 -34.35 18.35 26.06
C ARG A 762 -33.22 17.59 25.35
N THR A 763 -32.78 18.10 24.21
CA THR A 763 -31.74 17.49 23.36
C THR A 763 -30.40 18.22 23.41
N TYR A 764 -30.03 18.71 24.59
CA TYR A 764 -28.72 19.32 24.87
C TYR A 764 -28.28 19.05 26.31
N TYR A 765 -26.98 19.11 26.55
CA TYR A 765 -26.33 19.00 27.85
C TYR A 765 -26.25 20.36 28.52
N THR A 766 -26.68 20.43 29.77
CA THR A 766 -26.36 21.57 30.63
C THR A 766 -24.87 21.57 30.99
N LEU A 767 -24.33 22.71 31.39
CA LEU A 767 -22.95 22.78 31.86
C LEU A 767 -22.67 21.85 33.07
N ALA A 768 -23.68 21.61 33.91
CA ALA A 768 -23.56 20.70 35.04
C ALA A 768 -23.44 19.24 34.59
N GLU A 769 -24.26 18.83 33.61
CA GLU A 769 -24.21 17.50 33.02
C GLU A 769 -22.91 17.27 32.25
N TYR A 770 -22.46 18.26 31.48
CA TYR A 770 -21.20 18.18 30.75
C TYR A 770 -20.00 18.05 31.69
N ARG A 771 -19.96 18.80 32.81
CA ARG A 771 -18.93 18.64 33.85
C ARG A 771 -18.99 17.27 34.53
N ASP A 772 -20.18 16.78 34.80
CA ASP A 772 -20.35 15.46 35.41
C ASP A 772 -19.91 14.32 34.46
N LEU A 773 -20.18 14.44 33.16
CA LEU A 773 -19.67 13.54 32.13
C LEU A 773 -18.14 13.55 32.06
N GLN A 774 -17.52 14.72 32.10
CA GLN A 774 -16.05 14.86 32.15
C GLN A 774 -15.47 14.21 33.40
N ALA A 775 -16.08 14.42 34.57
CA ALA A 775 -15.66 13.77 35.82
C ALA A 775 -15.83 12.25 35.76
N TYR A 776 -16.90 11.76 35.13
CA TYR A 776 -17.14 10.33 34.94
C TYR A 776 -16.07 9.69 34.04
N ALA A 777 -15.71 10.35 32.94
CA ALA A 777 -14.66 9.94 32.01
C ALA A 777 -13.26 9.97 32.66
N ALA A 778 -12.96 11.03 33.43
CA ALA A 778 -11.68 11.19 34.10
C ALA A 778 -11.37 10.03 35.08
N ARG A 779 -12.38 9.51 35.79
CA ARG A 779 -12.21 8.32 36.66
C ARG A 779 -11.81 7.04 35.90
N ARG A 780 -12.02 7.01 34.59
CA ARG A 780 -11.63 5.93 33.67
C ARG A 780 -10.38 6.26 32.88
N HIS A 781 -9.69 7.34 33.24
CA HIS A 781 -8.54 7.89 32.54
C HIS A 781 -8.86 8.14 31.05
N ILE A 782 -10.01 8.78 30.80
CA ILE A 782 -10.45 9.24 29.48
C ILE A 782 -10.56 10.77 29.52
N THR A 783 -9.93 11.44 28.56
CA THR A 783 -10.12 12.87 28.31
C THR A 783 -11.31 13.06 27.38
N VAL A 784 -12.21 13.98 27.72
CA VAL A 784 -13.28 14.42 26.81
C VAL A 784 -12.77 15.62 26.01
N VAL A 785 -12.90 15.53 24.69
CA VAL A 785 -12.57 16.61 23.75
C VAL A 785 -13.87 17.09 23.10
N PRO A 786 -14.34 18.31 23.36
CA PRO A 786 -15.50 18.85 22.66
C PRO A 786 -15.10 19.41 21.30
N GLU A 787 -15.96 19.21 20.32
CA GLU A 787 -15.90 19.86 19.02
C GLU A 787 -17.03 20.87 18.85
N ILE A 788 -16.65 22.05 18.38
CA ILE A 788 -17.57 23.07 17.90
C ILE A 788 -17.19 23.35 16.45
N ASP A 789 -17.87 22.69 15.53
CA ASP A 789 -17.50 22.68 14.13
C ASP A 789 -17.84 24.00 13.42
N LEU A 790 -16.78 24.70 12.97
CA LEU A 790 -16.81 26.00 12.31
C LEU A 790 -15.61 26.11 11.34
N PRO A 791 -15.68 26.94 10.27
CA PRO A 791 -16.77 27.83 9.89
C PRO A 791 -17.88 27.14 9.07
N GLY A 792 -17.68 25.88 8.67
CA GLY A 792 -18.69 25.00 8.08
C GLY A 792 -19.78 24.63 9.10
N HIS A 793 -20.71 23.76 8.72
CA HIS A 793 -21.60 23.07 9.67
C HIS A 793 -22.37 23.96 10.68
N CYS A 794 -22.70 25.18 10.28
CA CYS A 794 -23.06 26.27 11.20
C CYS A 794 -24.55 26.67 11.20
N ALA A 795 -25.46 25.85 10.67
CA ALA A 795 -26.86 26.24 10.50
C ALA A 795 -27.56 26.64 11.81
N THR A 796 -27.27 25.91 12.89
CA THR A 796 -27.83 26.16 14.22
C THR A 796 -27.38 27.50 14.79
N LEU A 797 -26.11 27.86 14.62
CA LEU A 797 -25.58 29.16 15.03
C LEU A 797 -26.16 30.31 14.20
N ARG A 798 -26.31 30.13 12.89
CA ARG A 798 -26.98 31.12 12.01
C ARG A 798 -28.45 31.32 12.39
N ALA A 799 -29.16 30.26 12.77
CA ALA A 799 -30.54 30.34 13.22
C ALA A 799 -30.67 31.08 14.56
N ALA A 800 -29.75 30.84 15.50
CA ALA A 800 -29.73 31.51 16.80
C ALA A 800 -29.30 32.99 16.70
N VAL A 801 -28.47 33.34 15.72
CA VAL A 801 -27.97 34.71 15.49
C VAL A 801 -28.25 35.15 14.04
N PRO A 802 -29.47 35.61 13.73
CA PRO A 802 -29.80 36.03 12.37
C PRO A 802 -28.95 37.20 11.86
N GLY A 803 -28.62 37.14 10.57
CA GLY A 803 -27.93 38.21 9.85
C GLY A 803 -26.41 38.21 10.01
N LEU A 804 -25.79 37.07 10.35
CA LEU A 804 -24.35 36.86 10.18
C LEU A 804 -24.03 36.72 8.67
N PRO A 805 -23.01 37.43 8.14
CA PRO A 805 -22.65 37.35 6.74
C PRO A 805 -22.22 35.94 6.31
N ASP A 806 -22.39 35.67 5.02
CA ASP A 806 -21.86 34.47 4.38
C ASP A 806 -20.39 34.66 4.03
N ALA A 807 -19.60 33.59 4.15
CA ALA A 807 -18.25 33.56 3.60
C ALA A 807 -18.28 33.94 2.10
N PRO A 808 -17.35 34.79 1.63
CA PRO A 808 -17.22 35.09 0.22
C PRO A 808 -17.05 33.81 -0.57
N ALA A 809 -17.89 33.63 -1.60
CA ALA A 809 -17.89 32.47 -2.47
C ALA A 809 -17.21 32.75 -3.82
N PRO A 810 -16.57 31.75 -4.45
CA PRO A 810 -16.06 31.88 -5.81
C PRO A 810 -17.16 32.29 -6.80
N GLU A 811 -16.76 32.98 -7.87
CA GLU A 811 -17.68 33.47 -8.90
C GLU A 811 -18.54 32.34 -9.49
N GLY A 812 -19.86 32.58 -9.60
CA GLY A 812 -20.83 31.60 -10.08
C GLY A 812 -21.37 30.62 -9.04
N LEU A 813 -20.80 30.54 -7.84
CA LEU A 813 -21.22 29.59 -6.78
C LEU A 813 -22.01 30.21 -5.62
N ALA A 814 -22.02 31.56 -5.52
CA ALA A 814 -22.76 32.27 -4.48
C ALA A 814 -24.27 31.97 -4.55
N GLY A 815 -24.83 31.45 -3.44
CA GLY A 815 -26.26 31.13 -3.33
C GLY A 815 -26.75 29.95 -4.20
N ARG A 816 -25.85 29.15 -4.77
CA ARG A 816 -26.17 27.99 -5.65
C ARG A 816 -25.84 26.63 -5.04
N TYR A 817 -25.49 26.61 -3.76
CA TYR A 817 -25.03 25.42 -3.07
C TYR A 817 -26.12 24.84 -2.18
N PRO A 818 -26.32 23.50 -2.13
CA PRO A 818 -27.34 22.88 -1.28
C PRO A 818 -26.97 22.85 0.21
N TYR A 819 -25.74 23.24 0.57
CA TYR A 819 -25.26 23.28 1.97
C TYR A 819 -25.38 24.67 2.57
N VAL A 820 -25.32 24.71 3.91
CA VAL A 820 -25.38 25.96 4.68
C VAL A 820 -24.11 26.77 4.41
N PRO A 821 -24.22 28.05 3.97
CA PRO A 821 -23.06 28.88 3.71
C PRO A 821 -22.15 29.00 4.94
N PRO A 822 -20.83 28.80 4.80
CA PRO A 822 -19.90 28.94 5.92
C PRO A 822 -19.93 30.35 6.52
N LEU A 823 -19.53 30.48 7.78
CA LEU A 823 -19.36 31.78 8.41
C LEU A 823 -18.11 32.50 7.90
N ASP A 824 -18.17 33.82 7.77
CA ASP A 824 -17.01 34.66 7.49
C ASP A 824 -16.45 35.27 8.79
N LEU A 825 -15.37 34.71 9.35
CA LEU A 825 -14.76 35.29 10.55
C LEU A 825 -13.86 36.51 10.24
N THR A 826 -13.77 36.95 8.97
CA THR A 826 -13.19 38.25 8.65
C THR A 826 -14.12 39.41 9.03
N ASP A 827 -15.42 39.14 9.17
CA ASP A 827 -16.42 40.08 9.70
C ASP A 827 -16.32 40.18 11.24
N ASP A 828 -16.28 41.42 11.75
CA ASP A 828 -16.10 41.69 13.17
C ASP A 828 -17.26 41.14 14.02
N ARG A 829 -18.51 41.24 13.54
CA ARG A 829 -19.68 40.75 14.28
C ARG A 829 -19.65 39.23 14.40
N THR A 830 -19.31 38.53 13.33
CA THR A 830 -19.17 37.07 13.31
C THR A 830 -18.07 36.63 14.27
N ARG A 831 -16.91 37.28 14.22
CA ARG A 831 -15.80 37.02 15.13
C ARG A 831 -16.17 37.24 16.60
N GLU A 832 -16.88 38.32 16.92
CA GLU A 832 -17.34 38.62 18.28
C GLU A 832 -18.28 37.53 18.81
N VAL A 833 -19.24 37.09 18.00
CA VAL A 833 -20.19 36.03 18.38
C VAL A 833 -19.47 34.69 18.61
N VAL A 834 -18.61 34.29 17.67
CA VAL A 834 -17.85 33.04 17.78
C VAL A 834 -16.88 33.07 18.96
N ALA A 835 -16.23 34.21 19.22
CA ALA A 835 -15.33 34.37 20.37
C ALA A 835 -16.05 34.18 21.70
N VAL A 836 -17.30 34.65 21.83
CA VAL A 836 -18.10 34.47 23.04
C VAL A 836 -18.50 33.00 23.23
N VAL A 837 -18.90 32.33 22.15
CA VAL A 837 -19.22 30.90 22.17
C VAL A 837 -18.01 30.06 22.58
N LEU A 838 -16.86 30.24 21.91
CA LEU A 838 -15.65 29.49 22.22
C LEU A 838 -15.10 29.80 23.62
N ALA A 839 -15.31 31.01 24.15
CA ALA A 839 -14.96 31.33 25.53
C ALA A 839 -15.73 30.46 26.53
N ASP A 840 -17.05 30.33 26.36
CA ASP A 840 -17.90 29.51 27.23
C ASP A 840 -17.54 28.01 27.12
N VAL A 841 -17.28 27.52 25.90
CA VAL A 841 -16.86 26.12 25.66
C VAL A 841 -15.51 25.84 26.31
N CYS A 842 -14.50 26.67 26.06
CA CYS A 842 -13.18 26.52 26.67
C CYS A 842 -13.24 26.59 28.20
N ALA A 843 -14.10 27.46 28.76
CA ALA A 843 -14.31 27.57 30.20
C ALA A 843 -15.08 26.38 30.81
N ALA A 844 -15.93 25.70 30.03
CA ALA A 844 -16.67 24.51 30.45
C ALA A 844 -15.86 23.21 30.34
N THR A 845 -14.78 23.23 29.56
CA THR A 845 -13.94 22.06 29.27
C THR A 845 -12.82 21.94 30.30
N ASP A 846 -12.72 20.79 30.97
CA ASP A 846 -11.65 20.50 31.93
C ASP A 846 -10.35 20.12 31.21
N GLY A 847 -10.46 19.31 30.13
CA GLY A 847 -9.33 18.86 29.30
C GLY A 847 -8.60 19.98 28.56
N PRO A 848 -7.39 19.73 28.04
CA PRO A 848 -6.58 20.77 27.42
C PRO A 848 -6.95 21.05 25.96
N PHE A 849 -7.75 20.21 25.32
CA PHE A 849 -8.07 20.32 23.88
C PHE A 849 -9.51 20.75 23.63
N VAL A 850 -9.71 21.52 22.55
CA VAL A 850 -11.01 21.82 21.94
C VAL A 850 -10.86 21.69 20.44
N HIS A 851 -11.72 20.90 19.81
CA HIS A 851 -11.75 20.73 18.35
C HIS A 851 -12.60 21.84 17.72
N ILE A 852 -12.08 22.48 16.67
CA ILE A 852 -12.76 23.58 15.97
C ILE A 852 -13.51 23.15 14.72
N GLY A 853 -13.44 21.86 14.37
CA GLY A 853 -13.90 21.33 13.08
C GLY A 853 -13.02 21.82 11.94
N GLY A 854 -13.62 22.54 11.00
CA GLY A 854 -12.91 23.19 9.90
C GLY A 854 -12.89 22.38 8.59
N ASP A 855 -13.57 21.24 8.58
CA ASP A 855 -13.91 20.46 7.41
C ASP A 855 -15.04 21.12 6.60
N GLU A 856 -15.21 20.64 5.35
CA GLU A 856 -16.42 20.82 4.54
C GLU A 856 -17.05 22.23 4.52
N ALA A 857 -16.23 23.29 4.62
CA ALA A 857 -16.64 24.68 4.48
C ALA A 857 -16.98 25.04 3.01
N PHE A 858 -17.92 24.30 2.43
CA PHE A 858 -18.27 24.34 1.03
C PHE A 858 -18.75 25.71 0.61
N GLY A 859 -18.15 26.22 -0.47
CA GLY A 859 -18.49 27.53 -1.02
C GLY A 859 -17.71 28.69 -0.41
N ALA A 860 -16.83 28.49 0.58
CA ALA A 860 -15.88 29.52 0.98
C ALA A 860 -14.73 29.66 -0.04
N THR A 861 -14.24 30.87 -0.26
CA THR A 861 -12.94 31.09 -0.92
C THR A 861 -11.80 30.60 -0.03
N GLU A 862 -10.69 30.14 -0.64
CA GLU A 862 -9.49 29.71 0.09
C GLU A 862 -9.00 30.77 1.08
N GLN A 863 -9.03 32.05 0.69
CA GLN A 863 -8.59 33.15 1.55
C GLN A 863 -9.50 33.34 2.79
N SER A 864 -10.82 33.25 2.62
CA SER A 864 -11.76 33.39 3.74
C SER A 864 -11.72 32.17 4.67
N LEU A 865 -11.61 30.96 4.11
CA LEU A 865 -11.42 29.73 4.88
C LEU A 865 -10.14 29.82 5.73
N ALA A 866 -9.01 30.13 5.11
CA ALA A 866 -7.73 30.27 5.80
C ALA A 866 -7.75 31.36 6.89
N ALA A 867 -8.40 32.50 6.64
CA ALA A 867 -8.54 33.55 7.64
C ALA A 867 -9.43 33.13 8.81
N SER A 868 -10.53 32.43 8.51
CA SER A 868 -11.48 31.98 9.53
C SER A 868 -10.89 30.89 10.41
N VAL A 869 -10.23 29.89 9.83
CA VAL A 869 -9.53 28.84 10.58
C VAL A 869 -8.45 29.45 11.48
N ARG A 870 -7.61 30.36 10.97
CA ARG A 870 -6.59 31.04 11.82
C ARG A 870 -7.21 31.75 13.02
N GLU A 871 -8.35 32.42 12.82
CA GLU A 871 -9.06 33.08 13.92
C GLU A 871 -9.59 32.05 14.93
N LEU A 872 -10.20 30.95 14.49
CA LEU A 872 -10.68 29.88 15.38
C LEU A 872 -9.55 29.28 16.23
N LEU A 873 -8.42 28.92 15.59
CA LEU A 873 -7.24 28.41 16.28
C LEU A 873 -6.72 29.42 17.32
N ALA A 874 -6.63 30.70 16.93
CA ALA A 874 -6.19 31.78 17.82
C ALA A 874 -7.14 32.02 19.00
N LEU A 875 -8.46 31.90 18.79
CA LEU A 875 -9.47 32.04 19.83
C LEU A 875 -9.34 30.94 20.88
N VAL A 876 -9.26 29.67 20.47
CA VAL A 876 -9.07 28.54 21.38
C VAL A 876 -7.77 28.68 22.18
N GLY A 877 -6.67 29.03 21.51
CA GLY A 877 -5.38 29.34 22.14
C GLY A 877 -5.48 30.48 23.17
N ARG A 878 -6.16 31.58 22.80
CA ARG A 878 -6.37 32.75 23.68
C ARG A 878 -7.15 32.39 24.95
N PHE A 879 -8.05 31.41 24.88
CA PHE A 879 -8.83 30.92 26.02
C PHE A 879 -8.13 29.77 26.78
N GLY A 880 -6.84 29.55 26.53
CA GLY A 880 -5.98 28.66 27.31
C GLY A 880 -6.15 27.17 26.99
N LYS A 881 -6.71 26.85 25.82
CA LYS A 881 -6.84 25.49 25.31
C LYS A 881 -5.97 25.30 24.08
N ARG A 882 -5.69 24.04 23.73
CA ARG A 882 -4.96 23.63 22.53
C ARG A 882 -5.98 23.29 21.44
N PRO A 883 -5.94 23.94 20.27
CA PRO A 883 -6.86 23.62 19.21
C PRO A 883 -6.54 22.27 18.56
N LEU A 884 -7.59 21.58 18.12
CA LEU A 884 -7.56 20.49 17.16
C LEU A 884 -8.45 20.86 15.97
N ALA A 885 -8.17 20.34 14.78
CA ALA A 885 -9.01 20.57 13.61
C ALA A 885 -8.88 19.43 12.60
N TRP A 886 -9.85 19.31 11.68
CA TRP A 886 -9.73 18.42 10.53
C TRP A 886 -8.62 18.89 9.56
N GLN A 887 -8.11 17.97 8.74
CA GLN A 887 -6.92 18.19 7.90
C GLN A 887 -6.98 19.44 7.00
N GLU A 888 -8.16 19.88 6.58
CA GLU A 888 -8.38 21.06 5.76
C GLU A 888 -7.89 22.34 6.45
N ALA A 889 -7.81 22.36 7.78
CA ALA A 889 -7.25 23.47 8.54
C ALA A 889 -5.77 23.73 8.19
N SER A 890 -5.04 22.72 7.67
CA SER A 890 -3.66 22.89 7.20
C SER A 890 -3.52 23.95 6.10
N ARG A 891 -4.59 24.22 5.35
CA ARG A 891 -4.67 25.24 4.29
C ARG A 891 -4.57 26.67 4.85
N ALA A 892 -4.77 26.84 6.16
CA ALA A 892 -4.65 28.11 6.87
C ALA A 892 -3.20 28.45 7.28
N GLY A 893 -2.28 27.49 7.10
CA GLY A 893 -0.95 27.48 7.70
C GLY A 893 -0.94 26.60 8.94
N VAL A 894 0.19 25.91 9.17
CA VAL A 894 0.38 24.98 10.29
C VAL A 894 1.56 25.47 11.11
N GLU A 895 1.39 25.50 12.43
CA GLU A 895 2.41 25.87 13.40
C GLU A 895 2.92 24.64 14.16
N PRO A 896 4.16 24.69 14.69
CA PRO A 896 4.69 23.62 15.54
C PRO A 896 3.77 23.31 16.72
N GLY A 897 3.34 22.04 16.81
CA GLY A 897 2.47 21.56 17.89
C GLY A 897 0.98 21.59 17.60
N ASP A 898 0.56 22.10 16.43
CA ASP A 898 -0.78 21.88 15.90
C ASP A 898 -1.02 20.38 15.71
N VAL A 899 -2.26 19.94 15.94
CA VAL A 899 -2.68 18.55 15.76
C VAL A 899 -3.88 18.55 14.84
N LEU A 900 -3.70 17.98 13.65
CA LEU A 900 -4.71 17.95 12.60
C LEU A 900 -5.15 16.52 12.30
N GLN A 901 -6.47 16.29 12.29
CA GLN A 901 -7.09 14.99 12.12
C GLN A 901 -7.21 14.64 10.63
N HIS A 902 -6.47 13.62 10.21
CA HIS A 902 -6.41 13.15 8.83
C HIS A 902 -7.47 12.08 8.58
N TRP A 903 -8.40 12.40 7.68
CA TRP A 903 -9.53 11.53 7.37
C TRP A 903 -9.65 11.16 5.89
N VAL A 904 -9.21 12.03 4.98
CA VAL A 904 -9.32 11.77 3.53
C VAL A 904 -8.14 10.91 3.06
N ASP A 905 -8.32 9.58 3.08
CA ASP A 905 -7.31 8.61 2.62
C ASP A 905 -7.78 7.76 1.42
N VAL A 906 -8.99 8.02 0.94
CA VAL A 906 -9.54 7.49 -0.30
C VAL A 906 -9.68 8.62 -1.30
N GLU A 907 -9.62 8.30 -2.59
CA GLU A 907 -10.02 9.26 -3.61
C GLU A 907 -11.49 9.61 -3.39
N MET A 908 -11.75 10.82 -2.89
CA MET A 908 -13.11 11.34 -2.67
C MET A 908 -13.88 11.57 -3.99
N MET A 909 -13.25 11.26 -5.14
CA MET A 909 -13.55 11.87 -6.43
C MET A 909 -13.81 10.93 -7.60
N ASP A 910 -14.33 9.72 -7.36
CA ASP A 910 -15.05 8.95 -8.39
C ASP A 910 -16.47 9.53 -8.65
N LEU A 911 -16.50 10.81 -9.04
CA LEU A 911 -17.73 11.53 -9.39
C LEU A 911 -17.73 11.88 -10.88
N PRO A 912 -18.90 11.92 -11.55
CA PRO A 912 -19.03 12.31 -12.95
C PRO A 912 -18.40 13.67 -13.30
N SER A 913 -17.65 13.73 -14.40
CA SER A 913 -17.11 14.98 -14.97
C SER A 913 -17.99 15.52 -16.10
N THR A 914 -18.82 14.68 -16.71
CA THR A 914 -19.69 15.04 -17.84
C THR A 914 -21.18 14.76 -17.57
N PRO A 915 -22.12 15.40 -18.28
CA PRO A 915 -23.55 15.07 -18.18
C PRO A 915 -23.87 13.62 -18.56
N GLY A 916 -23.09 13.01 -19.46
CA GLY A 916 -23.23 11.61 -19.85
C GLY A 916 -22.85 10.68 -18.71
N GLU A 917 -21.67 10.88 -18.11
CA GLU A 917 -21.25 10.13 -16.92
C GLU A 917 -22.25 10.28 -15.74
N LEU A 918 -22.86 11.47 -15.57
CA LEU A 918 -23.87 11.66 -14.54
C LEU A 918 -25.18 10.94 -14.86
N ALA A 919 -25.56 10.85 -16.14
CA ALA A 919 -26.71 10.08 -16.58
C ALA A 919 -26.51 8.57 -16.35
N ASP A 920 -25.27 8.10 -16.43
CA ASP A 920 -24.88 6.69 -16.19
C ASP A 920 -24.76 6.34 -14.69
N ARG A 921 -24.94 7.32 -13.79
CA ARG A 921 -24.92 7.18 -12.32
C ARG A 921 -26.30 7.53 -11.72
N PRO A 922 -27.34 6.70 -11.95
CA PRO A 922 -28.71 7.00 -11.55
C PRO A 922 -28.90 7.17 -10.03
N GLU A 923 -28.01 6.60 -9.22
CA GLU A 923 -27.98 6.80 -7.77
C GLU A 923 -27.57 8.23 -7.38
N LEU A 924 -26.63 8.86 -8.10
CA LEU A 924 -26.24 10.25 -7.87
C LEU A 924 -27.37 11.21 -8.28
N LEU A 925 -28.07 10.91 -9.37
CA LEU A 925 -29.27 11.64 -9.78
C LEU A 925 -30.41 11.48 -8.77
N ALA A 926 -30.62 10.27 -8.24
CA ALA A 926 -31.62 10.00 -7.21
C ALA A 926 -31.30 10.73 -5.89
N ALA A 927 -30.01 10.88 -5.57
CA ALA A 927 -29.50 11.70 -4.46
C ALA A 927 -29.49 13.22 -4.76
N GLY A 928 -30.02 13.63 -5.92
CA GLY A 928 -30.15 15.04 -6.30
C GLY A 928 -28.84 15.73 -6.66
N HIS A 929 -27.80 14.99 -7.06
CA HIS A 929 -26.56 15.58 -7.54
C HIS A 929 -26.75 16.16 -8.95
N THR A 930 -26.24 17.38 -9.14
CA THR A 930 -26.07 18.03 -10.44
C THR A 930 -24.59 18.04 -10.80
N LEU A 931 -24.27 18.20 -12.09
CA LEU A 931 -22.88 18.29 -12.53
C LEU A 931 -22.15 19.50 -11.90
N GLU A 932 -22.86 20.62 -11.73
CA GLU A 932 -22.37 21.81 -11.03
C GLU A 932 -21.99 21.51 -9.58
N ARG A 933 -22.83 20.76 -8.85
CA ARG A 933 -22.55 20.32 -7.47
C ARG A 933 -21.34 19.40 -7.41
N ILE A 934 -21.23 18.46 -8.35
CA ILE A 934 -20.11 17.53 -8.42
C ILE A 934 -18.79 18.27 -8.70
N HIS A 935 -18.77 19.20 -9.65
CA HIS A 935 -17.57 19.98 -9.97
C HIS A 935 -17.07 20.80 -8.79
N ALA A 936 -17.97 21.31 -7.96
CA ALA A 936 -17.57 22.08 -6.80
C ALA A 936 -17.10 21.20 -5.63
N LEU A 937 -17.65 20.00 -5.45
CA LEU A 937 -17.07 18.97 -4.57
C LEU A 937 -15.66 18.58 -5.04
N LYS A 938 -15.47 18.35 -6.35
CA LYS A 938 -14.15 18.09 -6.96
C LYS A 938 -13.15 19.19 -6.62
N ARG A 939 -13.58 20.44 -6.73
CA ARG A 939 -12.71 21.59 -6.47
C ARG A 939 -12.32 21.70 -4.99
N PHE A 940 -13.23 21.40 -4.06
CA PHE A 940 -12.96 21.52 -2.63
C PHE A 940 -12.06 20.40 -2.09
N PHE A 941 -12.27 19.16 -2.56
CA PHE A 941 -11.49 17.99 -2.15
C PHE A 941 -10.22 17.78 -2.97
N GLY A 942 -10.09 18.39 -4.15
CA GLY A 942 -8.87 18.29 -4.96
C GLY A 942 -7.56 18.60 -4.22
N PRO A 943 -7.50 19.62 -3.32
CA PRO A 943 -6.31 19.89 -2.53
C PRO A 943 -6.02 18.90 -1.38
N SER A 944 -6.94 17.98 -1.07
CA SER A 944 -6.85 17.08 0.09
C SER A 944 -5.65 16.13 0.02
N ASP A 945 -5.22 15.76 -1.18
CA ASP A 945 -4.02 14.94 -1.42
C ASP A 945 -2.74 15.56 -0.85
N HIS A 946 -2.74 16.87 -0.60
CA HIS A 946 -1.57 17.62 -0.13
C HIS A 946 -1.72 18.11 1.31
N ASP A 947 -2.88 17.89 1.96
CA ASP A 947 -3.11 18.41 3.31
C ASP A 947 -2.17 17.74 4.34
N VAL A 948 -1.93 16.42 4.23
CA VAL A 948 -0.95 15.72 5.09
C VAL A 948 0.46 16.27 4.89
N GLU A 949 0.86 16.55 3.65
CA GLU A 949 2.15 17.17 3.36
C GLU A 949 2.26 18.57 3.99
N ARG A 950 1.19 19.38 3.93
CA ARG A 950 1.12 20.70 4.60
C ARG A 950 1.27 20.57 6.12
N ILE A 951 0.62 19.57 6.72
CA ILE A 951 0.75 19.29 8.16
C ILE A 951 2.21 19.01 8.51
N LEU A 952 2.86 18.13 7.75
CA LEU A 952 4.23 17.70 8.01
C LEU A 952 5.26 18.81 7.77
N THR A 953 5.09 19.58 6.69
CA THR A 953 6.00 20.69 6.33
C THR A 953 5.91 21.86 7.31
N GLY A 954 4.74 22.12 7.90
CA GLY A 954 4.53 23.16 8.91
C GLY A 954 4.84 22.75 10.35
N ASP A 955 5.54 21.63 10.54
CA ASP A 955 5.89 21.10 11.86
C ASP A 955 4.67 20.67 12.74
N GLY A 956 3.50 20.42 12.14
CA GLY A 956 2.31 19.89 12.82
C GLY A 956 2.27 18.35 12.94
N ARG A 957 1.43 17.83 13.84
CA ARG A 957 1.22 16.40 14.06
C ARG A 957 -0.08 15.91 13.45
N VAL A 958 -0.09 14.65 13.01
CA VAL A 958 -1.26 14.04 12.36
C VAL A 958 -1.97 13.11 13.33
N LEU A 959 -3.26 13.36 13.58
CA LEU A 959 -4.14 12.43 14.28
C LEU A 959 -4.78 11.50 13.23
N LEU A 960 -4.48 10.21 13.27
CA LEU A 960 -4.89 9.25 12.25
C LEU A 960 -6.36 8.88 12.41
N SER A 961 -7.17 9.21 11.41
CA SER A 961 -8.60 8.92 11.35
C SER A 961 -9.06 8.53 9.94
N PRO A 962 -8.29 7.70 9.17
CA PRO A 962 -8.58 7.44 7.77
C PRO A 962 -9.99 6.89 7.57
N GLN A 963 -10.75 7.58 6.73
CA GLN A 963 -12.14 7.26 6.42
C GLN A 963 -12.28 5.82 5.98
N SER A 964 -11.35 5.30 5.18
CA SER A 964 -11.38 3.95 4.61
C SER A 964 -11.50 2.81 5.63
N HIS A 965 -11.10 3.01 6.89
CA HIS A 965 -11.06 1.97 7.91
C HIS A 965 -11.66 2.40 9.26
N LEU A 966 -11.46 3.67 9.66
CA LEU A 966 -11.78 4.12 11.01
C LEU A 966 -13.14 4.82 11.13
N TYR A 967 -13.85 5.02 10.03
CA TYR A 967 -15.24 5.48 10.04
C TYR A 967 -16.17 4.29 10.19
N LEU A 968 -16.63 4.06 11.42
CA LEU A 968 -17.43 2.90 11.80
C LEU A 968 -18.93 3.11 11.60
N ASP A 969 -19.36 4.32 11.22
CA ASP A 969 -20.72 4.61 10.80
C ASP A 969 -21.05 4.05 9.40
N ARG A 970 -20.06 3.47 8.71
CA ARG A 970 -20.27 2.75 7.45
C ARG A 970 -21.15 1.49 7.62
N PRO A 971 -21.91 1.09 6.58
CA PRO A 971 -22.65 -0.16 6.60
C PRO A 971 -21.76 -1.39 6.72
N TYR A 972 -22.30 -2.48 7.27
CA TYR A 972 -21.65 -3.79 7.19
C TYR A 972 -21.75 -4.36 5.78
N ALA A 973 -20.72 -5.10 5.38
CA ALA A 973 -20.68 -5.73 4.06
C ALA A 973 -21.70 -6.87 3.96
N ALA A 974 -22.29 -7.06 2.77
CA ALA A 974 -23.36 -8.04 2.56
C ALA A 974 -22.86 -9.48 2.79
N GLU A 975 -21.59 -9.73 2.52
CA GLU A 975 -20.91 -11.03 2.65
C GLU A 975 -20.81 -11.48 4.11
N VAL A 976 -20.75 -10.54 5.04
CA VAL A 976 -20.65 -10.82 6.49
C VAL A 976 -21.98 -10.68 7.23
N THR A 977 -23.04 -10.31 6.51
CA THR A 977 -24.38 -10.17 7.07
C THR A 977 -25.06 -11.53 7.22
N PRO A 978 -25.47 -11.94 8.43
CA PRO A 978 -26.20 -13.19 8.60
C PRO A 978 -27.52 -13.23 7.84
N ALA A 979 -27.91 -14.41 7.38
CA ALA A 979 -29.14 -14.59 6.59
C ALA A 979 -30.43 -14.22 7.34
N ASP A 980 -30.40 -14.26 8.67
CA ASP A 980 -31.49 -13.89 9.57
C ASP A 980 -31.38 -12.46 10.12
N CYS A 981 -30.39 -11.68 9.67
CA CYS A 981 -30.23 -10.28 10.09
C CYS A 981 -31.45 -9.45 9.68
N PRO A 982 -32.07 -8.69 10.60
CA PRO A 982 -33.18 -7.81 10.29
C PRO A 982 -32.80 -6.78 9.19
N PRO A 983 -33.69 -6.46 8.23
CA PRO A 983 -33.39 -5.51 7.16
C PRO A 983 -32.97 -4.12 7.67
N GLU A 984 -33.53 -3.68 8.80
CA GLU A 984 -33.15 -2.41 9.45
C GLU A 984 -31.69 -2.42 9.93
N GLN A 985 -31.20 -3.56 10.40
CA GLN A 985 -29.83 -3.73 10.89
C GLN A 985 -28.84 -3.96 9.74
N ALA A 986 -29.26 -4.70 8.71
CA ALA A 986 -28.45 -4.95 7.51
C ALA A 986 -28.20 -3.67 6.68
N GLY A 987 -29.13 -2.71 6.71
CA GLY A 987 -29.01 -1.42 6.02
C GLY A 987 -28.54 -0.26 6.92
N LEU A 988 -28.11 -0.54 8.15
CA LEU A 988 -27.71 0.48 9.11
C LEU A 988 -26.36 1.11 8.72
N GLY A 989 -26.21 2.42 8.93
CA GLY A 989 -25.02 3.18 8.61
C GLY A 989 -25.22 4.21 7.48
N PHE A 990 -24.16 4.97 7.17
CA PHE A 990 -24.20 5.99 6.14
C PHE A 990 -24.02 5.37 4.73
N PRO A 991 -25.04 5.40 3.87
CA PRO A 991 -25.07 4.61 2.63
C PRO A 991 -24.08 5.07 1.56
N ASN A 992 -23.49 6.27 1.72
CA ASN A 992 -22.50 6.79 0.78
C ASN A 992 -21.10 6.19 1.01
N TYR A 993 -20.86 5.53 2.14
CA TYR A 993 -19.62 4.82 2.39
C TYR A 993 -19.68 3.40 1.85
N ARG A 994 -18.55 2.92 1.33
CA ARG A 994 -18.41 1.53 0.93
C ARG A 994 -18.61 0.64 2.16
N PRO A 995 -19.50 -0.37 2.11
CA PRO A 995 -19.68 -1.29 3.21
C PRO A 995 -18.39 -2.01 3.60
N GLY A 996 -18.18 -2.27 4.90
CA GLY A 996 -16.96 -2.90 5.42
C GLY A 996 -17.23 -3.87 6.56
N SER A 997 -16.49 -4.99 6.58
CA SER A 997 -16.57 -6.01 7.62
C SER A 997 -15.68 -5.72 8.83
N THR A 998 -15.77 -6.54 9.87
CA THR A 998 -14.85 -6.49 11.01
C THR A 998 -13.42 -6.81 10.62
N ARG A 999 -13.23 -7.73 9.65
CA ARG A 999 -11.91 -8.01 9.06
C ARG A 999 -11.34 -6.79 8.34
N CYS A 1000 -12.17 -6.00 7.64
CA CYS A 1000 -11.72 -4.76 7.03
C CYS A 1000 -11.13 -3.82 8.09
N ALA A 1001 -11.86 -3.54 9.18
CA ALA A 1001 -11.32 -2.74 10.29
C ALA A 1001 -10.04 -3.34 10.90
N ALA A 1002 -9.95 -4.68 11.00
CA ALA A 1002 -8.77 -5.39 11.50
C ALA A 1002 -7.56 -5.38 10.56
N SER A 1003 -7.75 -5.12 9.27
CA SER A 1003 -6.64 -5.04 8.31
C SER A 1003 -5.86 -3.72 8.37
N TRP A 1004 -6.37 -2.73 9.10
CA TRP A 1004 -5.75 -1.41 9.16
C TRP A 1004 -4.47 -1.41 9.99
N ASN A 1005 -3.37 -0.96 9.39
CA ASN A 1005 -2.08 -0.81 10.05
C ASN A 1005 -1.75 0.69 10.27
N PRO A 1006 -1.68 1.18 11.52
CA PRO A 1006 -1.40 2.58 11.83
C PRO A 1006 0.02 3.04 11.44
N LEU A 1007 0.93 2.12 11.12
CA LEU A 1007 2.29 2.44 10.63
C LEU A 1007 2.47 2.10 9.15
N GLY A 1008 1.38 1.78 8.44
CA GLY A 1008 1.40 1.38 7.02
C GLY A 1008 1.44 2.53 6.01
N HIS A 1009 1.44 3.79 6.47
CA HIS A 1009 1.42 5.00 5.65
C HIS A 1009 2.78 5.73 5.64
N ALA A 1010 2.95 6.71 4.75
CA ALA A 1010 4.18 7.51 4.63
C ALA A 1010 4.39 8.59 5.72
N ILE A 1011 3.53 8.68 6.74
CA ILE A 1011 3.67 9.64 7.86
C ILE A 1011 4.72 9.11 8.85
N PRO A 1012 5.78 9.87 9.19
CA PRO A 1012 6.78 9.42 10.15
C PRO A 1012 6.19 9.24 11.55
N GLU A 1013 6.59 8.19 12.27
CA GLU A 1013 6.01 7.78 13.56
C GLU A 1013 6.05 8.90 14.62
N ASP A 1014 7.12 9.70 14.66
CA ASP A 1014 7.28 10.82 15.60
C ASP A 1014 6.33 12.00 15.31
N ARG A 1015 5.72 12.02 14.12
CA ARG A 1015 4.74 13.00 13.63
C ARG A 1015 3.31 12.57 13.88
N ILE A 1016 3.08 11.32 14.28
CA ILE A 1016 1.75 10.83 14.62
C ILE A 1016 1.37 11.39 16.01
N ALA A 1017 0.20 12.01 16.09
CA ALA A 1017 -0.40 12.44 17.36
C ALA A 1017 -1.05 11.25 18.09
N GLY A 1018 -1.67 10.35 17.31
CA GLY A 1018 -2.21 9.05 17.73
C GLY A 1018 -3.30 8.59 16.77
N VAL A 1019 -4.27 7.84 17.28
CA VAL A 1019 -5.36 7.24 16.49
C VAL A 1019 -6.72 7.69 17.01
N GLU A 1020 -7.65 8.02 16.10
CA GLU A 1020 -9.03 8.41 16.40
C GLU A 1020 -10.00 7.57 15.57
N VAL A 1021 -10.94 6.90 16.24
CA VAL A 1021 -12.03 6.15 15.61
C VAL A 1021 -13.24 7.05 15.50
N THR A 1022 -13.94 7.04 14.36
CA THR A 1022 -15.00 8.00 14.09
C THR A 1022 -16.34 7.32 13.85
N LEU A 1023 -17.40 7.87 14.45
CA LEU A 1023 -18.79 7.49 14.18
C LEU A 1023 -19.66 8.75 14.09
N PHE A 1024 -20.03 9.12 12.87
CA PHE A 1024 -21.09 10.07 12.57
C PHE A 1024 -22.46 9.42 12.73
N ALA A 1025 -23.51 10.19 13.05
CA ALA A 1025 -24.80 9.63 13.48
C ALA A 1025 -26.00 10.11 12.64
N GLU A 1026 -25.87 10.20 11.32
CA GLU A 1026 -26.89 10.75 10.40
C GLU A 1026 -28.21 9.96 10.37
N ARG A 1027 -28.15 8.65 10.60
CA ARG A 1027 -29.30 7.72 10.43
C ARG A 1027 -29.64 6.91 11.68
N MET A 1028 -29.03 7.24 12.80
CA MET A 1028 -29.05 6.42 14.00
C MET A 1028 -30.24 6.87 14.85
N ARG A 1029 -30.88 5.94 15.55
CA ARG A 1029 -32.06 6.25 16.38
C ARG A 1029 -31.71 6.39 17.87
N GLY A 1030 -30.54 5.92 18.27
CA GLY A 1030 -30.07 5.91 19.64
C GLY A 1030 -28.88 4.97 19.83
N ILE A 1031 -28.55 4.66 21.09
CA ILE A 1031 -27.35 3.88 21.44
C ILE A 1031 -27.27 2.48 20.81
N ASP A 1032 -28.40 1.80 20.57
CA ASP A 1032 -28.38 0.44 20.01
C ASP A 1032 -27.89 0.42 18.56
N ASP A 1033 -28.29 1.40 17.76
CA ASP A 1033 -27.79 1.55 16.38
C ASP A 1033 -26.29 1.89 16.39
N ILE A 1034 -25.86 2.79 17.28
CA ILE A 1034 -24.45 3.18 17.44
C ILE A 1034 -23.60 1.97 17.85
N THR A 1035 -24.02 1.24 18.87
CA THR A 1035 -23.27 0.09 19.38
C THR A 1035 -23.26 -1.07 18.38
N THR A 1036 -24.31 -1.25 17.59
CA THR A 1036 -24.32 -2.19 16.45
C THR A 1036 -23.24 -1.85 15.43
N LEU A 1037 -23.05 -0.57 15.10
CA LEU A 1037 -22.05 -0.13 14.15
C LEU A 1037 -20.62 -0.19 14.71
N LEU A 1038 -20.46 0.10 16.00
CA LEU A 1038 -19.17 -0.02 16.70
C LEU A 1038 -18.75 -1.47 16.93
N LEU A 1039 -19.67 -2.37 17.29
CA LEU A 1039 -19.34 -3.73 17.71
C LEU A 1039 -19.69 -4.72 16.60
N PRO A 1040 -18.70 -5.47 16.07
CA PRO A 1040 -17.41 -5.78 16.71
C PRO A 1040 -16.20 -4.97 16.22
N ARG A 1041 -16.39 -4.02 15.29
CA ARG A 1041 -15.34 -3.26 14.59
C ARG A 1041 -14.41 -2.39 15.46
N LEU A 1042 -14.85 -1.94 16.62
CA LEU A 1042 -14.09 -1.09 17.53
C LEU A 1042 -12.90 -1.84 18.18
N ALA A 1043 -13.08 -3.13 18.47
CA ALA A 1043 -12.08 -3.95 19.15
C ALA A 1043 -10.75 -4.10 18.38
N PRO A 1044 -10.74 -4.46 17.08
CA PRO A 1044 -9.50 -4.55 16.31
C PRO A 1044 -8.81 -3.20 16.14
N VAL A 1045 -9.56 -2.10 15.98
CA VAL A 1045 -8.98 -0.76 15.87
C VAL A 1045 -8.33 -0.33 17.19
N ALA A 1046 -8.98 -0.59 18.32
CA ALA A 1046 -8.39 -0.33 19.63
C ALA A 1046 -7.12 -1.17 19.87
N GLU A 1047 -7.09 -2.41 19.36
CA GLU A 1047 -5.89 -3.24 19.40
C GLU A 1047 -4.76 -2.66 18.53
N ALA A 1048 -5.07 -2.19 17.33
CA ALA A 1048 -4.10 -1.53 16.47
C ALA A 1048 -3.54 -0.24 17.09
N ALA A 1049 -4.40 0.58 17.69
CA ALA A 1049 -4.00 1.80 18.40
C ALA A 1049 -3.13 1.51 19.65
N TRP A 1050 -3.34 0.37 20.31
CA TRP A 1050 -2.56 -0.04 21.47
C TRP A 1050 -1.23 -0.69 21.10
N THR A 1051 -1.17 -1.48 20.03
CA THR A 1051 0.01 -2.27 19.66
C THR A 1051 0.91 -1.57 18.64
N GLY A 1052 0.36 -0.62 17.86
CA GLY A 1052 1.04 -0.01 16.72
C GLY A 1052 1.07 -0.88 15.47
N ALA A 1053 0.28 -1.96 15.42
CA ALA A 1053 0.23 -2.90 14.30
C ALA A 1053 -1.18 -3.43 14.05
N ALA A 1054 -1.47 -3.83 12.82
CA ALA A 1054 -2.73 -4.52 12.54
C ALA A 1054 -2.81 -5.84 13.34
N PRO A 1055 -3.96 -6.16 13.96
CA PRO A 1055 -4.14 -7.42 14.67
C PRO A 1055 -4.03 -8.63 13.74
N ASP A 1056 -3.44 -9.73 14.22
CA ASP A 1056 -3.48 -11.02 13.51
C ASP A 1056 -4.94 -11.52 13.46
N TRP A 1057 -5.57 -11.43 12.29
CA TRP A 1057 -7.01 -11.65 12.16
C TRP A 1057 -7.49 -13.03 12.65
N PRO A 1058 -6.83 -14.16 12.30
CA PRO A 1058 -7.22 -15.47 12.81
C PRO A 1058 -7.22 -15.56 14.33
N GLN A 1059 -6.20 -15.05 15.02
CA GLN A 1059 -6.15 -15.04 16.48
C GLN A 1059 -7.11 -14.00 17.09
N HIS A 1060 -7.25 -12.84 16.45
CA HIS A 1060 -8.08 -11.75 16.95
C HIS A 1060 -9.56 -12.14 16.97
N ARG A 1061 -10.09 -12.71 15.88
CA ARG A 1061 -11.52 -13.08 15.79
C ARG A 1061 -11.93 -14.14 16.82
N GLU A 1062 -11.03 -15.05 17.17
CA GLU A 1062 -11.25 -16.08 18.20
C GLU A 1062 -11.31 -15.46 19.61
N ARG A 1063 -10.41 -14.52 19.91
CA ARG A 1063 -10.49 -13.74 21.17
C ARG A 1063 -11.75 -12.89 21.21
N LEU A 1064 -12.10 -12.24 20.10
CA LEU A 1064 -13.23 -11.32 19.97
C LEU A 1064 -14.58 -12.02 20.13
N ALA A 1065 -14.73 -13.26 19.66
CA ALA A 1065 -15.93 -14.05 19.90
C ALA A 1065 -16.28 -14.15 21.40
N ARG A 1066 -15.26 -14.30 22.26
CA ARG A 1066 -15.46 -14.36 23.72
C ARG A 1066 -15.85 -13.03 24.34
N HIS A 1067 -15.66 -11.92 23.64
CA HIS A 1067 -16.11 -10.60 24.07
C HIS A 1067 -17.60 -10.39 23.84
N GLU A 1068 -18.36 -11.33 23.26
CA GLU A 1068 -19.82 -11.15 23.20
C GLU A 1068 -20.44 -11.07 24.62
N VAL A 1069 -19.90 -11.81 25.57
CA VAL A 1069 -20.49 -11.98 26.92
C VAL A 1069 -20.67 -10.65 27.65
N TRP A 1070 -19.66 -9.76 27.64
CA TRP A 1070 -19.77 -8.48 28.34
C TRP A 1070 -20.64 -7.47 27.58
N TRP A 1071 -20.84 -7.61 26.26
CA TRP A 1071 -21.72 -6.75 25.48
C TRP A 1071 -23.16 -7.08 25.85
N ARG A 1072 -23.50 -8.37 25.84
CA ARG A 1072 -24.81 -8.89 26.25
C ARG A 1072 -25.14 -8.54 27.70
N GLU A 1073 -24.21 -8.75 28.63
CA GLU A 1073 -24.43 -8.45 30.07
C GLU A 1073 -24.55 -6.94 30.35
N ARG A 1074 -24.01 -6.09 29.47
CA ARG A 1074 -24.18 -4.62 29.52
C ARG A 1074 -25.35 -4.11 28.66
N GLY A 1075 -26.09 -5.01 28.02
CA GLY A 1075 -27.19 -4.69 27.12
C GLY A 1075 -26.77 -3.83 25.92
N LEU A 1076 -25.54 -4.00 25.43
CA LEU A 1076 -25.06 -3.33 24.22
C LEU A 1076 -25.45 -4.18 23.01
N ALA A 1077 -26.08 -3.55 22.01
CA ALA A 1077 -26.31 -4.21 20.73
C ALA A 1077 -24.98 -4.34 19.98
N TYR A 1078 -24.87 -5.39 19.16
CA TYR A 1078 -23.72 -5.63 18.30
C TYR A 1078 -24.19 -6.25 16.98
N PHE A 1079 -23.38 -6.11 15.93
CA PHE A 1079 -23.62 -6.80 14.68
C PHE A 1079 -22.98 -8.20 14.71
N PRO A 1080 -23.75 -9.28 14.52
CA PRO A 1080 -23.23 -10.64 14.53
C PRO A 1080 -22.52 -10.97 13.21
N ASP A 1081 -21.37 -10.34 12.98
CA ASP A 1081 -20.51 -10.57 11.81
C ASP A 1081 -20.23 -12.07 11.62
N SER A 1082 -20.59 -12.62 10.47
CA SER A 1082 -20.54 -14.08 10.21
C SER A 1082 -19.12 -14.65 10.15
N GLU A 1083 -18.08 -13.80 10.09
CA GLU A 1083 -16.68 -14.23 10.10
C GLU A 1083 -16.13 -14.53 11.49
N ILE A 1084 -16.87 -14.15 12.55
CA ILE A 1084 -16.49 -14.34 13.95
C ILE A 1084 -17.18 -15.61 14.49
N PRO A 1085 -16.44 -16.52 15.14
CA PRO A 1085 -16.99 -17.76 15.66
C PRO A 1085 -17.71 -17.56 17.00
N TRP A 1086 -18.88 -16.90 16.99
CA TRP A 1086 -19.69 -16.61 18.18
C TRP A 1086 -20.00 -17.87 19.04
N HIS A 1087 -20.15 -17.67 20.36
CA HIS A 1087 -20.22 -18.75 21.37
C HIS A 1087 -21.58 -18.92 22.06
#